data_AF-A0A1Q9PBJ5-F1
#
_entry.id   AF-A0A1Q9PBJ5-F1
#
_cell.length_a   1.000
_cell.length_b   1.000
_cell.length_c   1.000
_cell.angle_alpha   90.00
_cell.angle_beta   90.00
_cell.angle_gamma   90.00
#
_symmetry.space_group_name_H-M   'P 1'
#
loop_
_entity.id
_entity.type
_entity.pdbx_description
1 polymer ?
#
loop_
_entity_poly.entity_id
_entity_poly.type
_entity_poly.pdbx_seq_one_letter_code
_entity_poly.pdbx_strand_id
1 'polypeptide(L)'
;MPTSSDKNMGGSPIIIHPRKGDTNQGMLYYRSEGPVVVLNNGDVLDDIDGATFSVSEGSRLAQMTKIDPGSRILVKPEIIVELNYSPTRTSDFQMYPPSTGGWLTHVVESGTKSVFTIQRIIGKNKSFLTIVGKTSMEMFHAGFIQPYESSIISMDPDWDVLNEIYYADVSESDVFSTLKEKSLPWSTLAKLVEGVTIPDLTIGKTMEETLVQLVPESFSPNVRKQIMAFLAWLDRAEIPKEDPIDFVMKHRSASVYDSLVRNHVQCMLDNVEPPPYIRILHMADRGQIELAQRPQLEAAEQDSWTLVLLKLHELFPDWTGRVVEDITSLQNKGKIITELPVSRDEAITSRKAWSTRFAMANEGLTIRGYISKESIGLIPAIYVGSAHRWPHKHLVWSARLGYGTEKPQYIQIMVMPKSALERVSRIIPTVRLVIWDMASVNVLLYNDRERKWNLRTSLIIKSLERKRSVKQLTNEFGGWKGKKTYPLSQKQVKVLDLISWGMTLGDLETERYARYYGIDNLTIKQELDNMHKQGIFALQYFLIPEKLRSLCIIAKGQSENICSMSRAFLKHTPSTQVRITDGGTSCVIVSRVPEDEYYNLITKLIDAANDTGISLKIAPISAYAGYRNNLYSRLLKDDGSWDDDVSGLLSQVRLPSKSTEE
;
A
#
# COMPACT_ATOMS: atom_id res chain seq x y z
N MET A 1 -16.27 -14.08 -35.43
CA MET A 1 -16.03 -13.10 -36.51
C MET A 1 -15.66 -11.77 -35.88
N PRO A 2 -14.63 -11.05 -36.37
CA PRO A 2 -14.25 -9.73 -35.84
C PRO A 2 -15.40 -8.74 -36.07
N THR A 3 -15.75 -7.94 -35.06
CA THR A 3 -16.74 -6.87 -35.21
C THR A 3 -16.14 -5.71 -36.01
N SER A 4 -16.96 -4.83 -36.59
CA SER A 4 -16.49 -3.69 -37.40
C SER A 4 -15.57 -2.71 -36.64
N SER A 5 -15.53 -2.79 -35.30
CA SER A 5 -14.57 -2.13 -34.41
C SER A 5 -13.13 -2.65 -34.54
N ASP A 6 -12.92 -3.86 -35.07
CA ASP A 6 -11.63 -4.56 -35.06
C ASP A 6 -10.72 -4.14 -36.23
N LYS A 7 -11.25 -3.46 -37.25
CA LYS A 7 -10.50 -3.05 -38.46
C LYS A 7 -9.55 -1.86 -38.24
N ASN A 8 -9.65 -1.16 -37.10
CA ASN A 8 -8.74 -0.08 -36.72
C ASN A 8 -7.64 -0.52 -35.75
N MET A 9 -7.56 -1.82 -35.40
CA MET A 9 -6.49 -2.30 -34.53
C MET A 9 -5.18 -2.36 -35.33
N GLY A 10 -4.15 -1.63 -34.87
CA GLY A 10 -2.82 -1.62 -35.49
C GLY A 10 -2.06 -2.94 -35.30
N GLY A 11 -2.52 -4.00 -35.96
CA GLY A 11 -1.87 -5.31 -35.93
C GLY A 11 -0.43 -5.23 -36.43
N SER A 12 0.45 -6.06 -35.86
CA SER A 12 1.85 -6.15 -36.29
C SER A 12 2.06 -7.38 -37.17
N PRO A 13 2.63 -7.25 -38.39
CA PRO A 13 2.89 -8.39 -39.24
C PRO A 13 3.98 -9.28 -38.63
N ILE A 14 3.70 -10.58 -38.55
CA ILE A 14 4.56 -11.60 -37.95
C ILE A 14 4.69 -12.84 -38.84
N ILE A 15 5.74 -13.60 -38.62
CA ILE A 15 5.92 -14.94 -39.17
C ILE A 15 5.60 -15.94 -38.06
N ILE A 16 4.67 -16.84 -38.31
CA ILE A 16 4.14 -17.79 -37.33
C ILE A 16 4.69 -19.18 -37.63
N HIS A 17 5.24 -19.81 -36.60
CA HIS A 17 5.72 -21.18 -36.61
C HIS A 17 4.81 -22.03 -35.71
N PRO A 18 3.75 -22.64 -36.27
CA PRO A 18 2.86 -23.50 -35.50
C PRO A 18 3.60 -24.75 -35.00
N ARG A 19 3.08 -25.40 -33.96
CA ARG A 19 3.66 -26.62 -33.38
C ARG A 19 3.73 -27.77 -34.39
N LYS A 20 2.76 -27.83 -35.31
CA LYS A 20 2.68 -28.77 -36.43
C LYS A 20 2.25 -28.02 -37.68
N GLY A 21 2.83 -28.36 -38.82
CA GLY A 21 2.53 -27.73 -40.11
C GLY A 21 3.55 -26.68 -40.55
N ASP A 22 3.25 -26.01 -41.66
CA ASP A 22 4.15 -25.08 -42.31
C ASP A 22 4.17 -23.71 -41.62
N THR A 23 5.27 -22.98 -41.83
CA THR A 23 5.40 -21.59 -41.38
C THR A 23 4.48 -20.71 -42.21
N ASN A 24 3.69 -19.86 -41.53
CA ASN A 24 2.71 -18.98 -42.16
C ASN A 24 3.03 -17.51 -41.85
N GLN A 25 2.53 -16.59 -42.68
CA GLN A 25 2.51 -15.17 -42.36
C GLN A 25 1.13 -14.78 -41.81
N GLY A 26 1.12 -13.83 -40.88
CA GLY A 26 -0.11 -13.31 -40.31
C GLY A 26 0.09 -12.02 -39.53
N MET A 27 -0.96 -11.61 -38.83
CA MET A 27 -1.03 -10.38 -38.05
C MET A 27 -1.23 -10.71 -36.58
N LEU A 28 -0.39 -10.14 -35.72
CA LEU A 28 -0.49 -10.21 -34.27
C LEU A 28 -1.27 -9.01 -33.75
N TYR A 29 -2.31 -9.29 -32.98
CA TYR A 29 -3.09 -8.31 -32.22
C TYR A 29 -2.95 -8.64 -30.74
N TYR A 30 -3.05 -7.62 -29.90
CA TYR A 30 -3.12 -7.79 -28.45
C TYR A 30 -4.48 -7.30 -27.97
N ARG A 31 -5.21 -8.18 -27.27
CA ARG A 31 -6.50 -7.89 -26.66
C ARG A 31 -6.41 -8.00 -25.14
N SER A 32 -7.49 -7.64 -24.45
CA SER A 32 -7.61 -7.81 -22.99
C SER A 32 -7.39 -9.25 -22.57
N GLU A 33 -7.80 -10.22 -23.40
CA GLU A 33 -7.66 -11.65 -23.15
C GLU A 33 -6.27 -12.20 -23.54
N GLY A 34 -5.43 -11.38 -24.19
CA GLY A 34 -4.10 -11.76 -24.63
C GLY A 34 -3.85 -11.61 -26.14
N PRO A 35 -2.75 -12.19 -26.64
CA PRO A 35 -2.38 -12.11 -28.05
C PRO A 35 -3.32 -12.95 -28.92
N VAL A 36 -3.79 -12.37 -30.02
CA VAL A 36 -4.61 -13.01 -31.05
C VAL A 36 -3.87 -12.95 -32.37
N VAL A 37 -3.75 -14.09 -33.02
CA VAL A 37 -3.05 -14.22 -34.31
C VAL A 37 -4.06 -14.47 -35.40
N VAL A 38 -4.07 -13.61 -36.42
CA VAL A 38 -4.91 -13.76 -37.63
C VAL A 38 -4.02 -14.07 -38.81
N LEU A 39 -4.21 -15.22 -39.44
CA LEU A 39 -3.46 -15.66 -40.60
C LEU A 39 -3.84 -14.84 -41.85
N ASN A 40 -2.98 -14.83 -42.86
CA ASN A 40 -3.24 -14.11 -44.12
C ASN A 40 -4.50 -14.58 -44.86
N ASN A 41 -4.96 -15.81 -44.61
CA ASN A 41 -6.21 -16.33 -45.16
C ASN A 41 -7.47 -15.84 -44.41
N GLY A 42 -7.30 -15.05 -43.34
CA GLY A 42 -8.36 -14.50 -42.50
C GLY A 42 -8.73 -15.34 -41.28
N ASP A 43 -8.18 -16.55 -41.15
CA ASP A 43 -8.48 -17.44 -40.02
C ASP A 43 -7.76 -16.99 -38.75
N VAL A 44 -8.40 -17.16 -37.61
CA VAL A 44 -7.78 -16.97 -36.30
C VAL A 44 -7.07 -18.25 -35.91
N LEU A 45 -5.83 -18.15 -35.42
CA LEU A 45 -5.10 -19.31 -34.92
C LEU A 45 -5.72 -19.78 -33.60
N ASP A 46 -6.53 -20.84 -33.66
CA ASP A 46 -7.25 -21.37 -32.50
C ASP A 46 -6.33 -22.14 -31.52
N ASP A 47 -5.31 -22.86 -32.02
CA ASP A 47 -4.34 -23.58 -31.19
C ASP A 47 -3.03 -22.78 -31.06
N ILE A 48 -2.93 -22.02 -29.98
CA ILE A 48 -1.72 -21.27 -29.62
C ILE A 48 -0.74 -22.09 -28.77
N ASP A 49 -1.08 -23.33 -28.37
CA ASP A 49 -0.27 -24.13 -27.45
C ASP A 49 0.99 -24.66 -28.14
N GLY A 50 2.12 -24.00 -27.83
CA GLY A 50 3.43 -24.32 -28.40
C GLY A 50 3.70 -23.64 -29.76
N ALA A 51 2.76 -22.86 -30.28
CA ALA A 51 3.01 -22.00 -31.44
C ALA A 51 3.97 -20.87 -31.06
N THR A 52 4.88 -20.51 -31.98
CA THR A 52 5.81 -19.39 -31.81
C THR A 52 5.70 -18.41 -32.96
N PHE A 53 6.11 -17.17 -32.76
CA PHE A 53 6.21 -16.18 -33.82
C PHE A 53 7.57 -15.49 -33.82
N SER A 54 7.95 -14.98 -34.99
CA SER A 54 9.05 -14.04 -35.18
C SER A 54 8.51 -12.73 -35.75
N VAL A 55 9.21 -11.64 -35.45
CA VAL A 55 8.80 -10.30 -35.84
C VAL A 55 9.26 -10.04 -37.28
N SER A 56 8.33 -9.64 -38.17
CA SER A 56 8.69 -9.35 -39.56
C SER A 56 9.56 -8.09 -39.64
N GLU A 57 10.58 -8.12 -40.50
CA GLU A 57 11.42 -6.96 -40.80
C GLU A 57 10.54 -5.78 -41.27
N GLY A 58 10.84 -4.58 -40.77
CA GLY A 58 10.08 -3.36 -41.10
C GLY A 58 8.76 -3.15 -40.36
N SER A 59 8.27 -4.13 -39.59
CA SER A 59 7.06 -3.97 -38.76
C SER A 59 7.23 -2.90 -37.66
N ARG A 60 6.12 -2.28 -37.20
CA ARG A 60 6.13 -1.36 -36.04
C ARG A 60 6.79 -2.03 -34.82
N LEU A 61 6.51 -3.32 -34.61
CA LEU A 61 7.12 -4.10 -33.56
C LEU A 61 8.64 -4.23 -33.75
N ALA A 62 9.14 -4.49 -34.97
CA ALA A 62 10.58 -4.53 -35.24
C ALA A 62 11.26 -3.18 -34.97
N GLN A 63 10.60 -2.07 -35.33
CA GLN A 63 11.10 -0.72 -35.08
C GLN A 63 11.19 -0.40 -33.58
N MET A 64 10.23 -0.86 -32.78
CA MET A 64 10.19 -0.63 -31.33
C MET A 64 11.16 -1.53 -30.55
N THR A 65 11.34 -2.78 -30.97
CA THR A 65 11.79 -3.82 -30.04
C THR A 65 13.28 -4.19 -30.10
N LYS A 66 14.07 -3.69 -31.07
CA LYS A 66 15.47 -4.15 -31.31
C LYS A 66 15.61 -5.68 -31.31
N ILE A 67 14.54 -6.39 -31.70
CA ILE A 67 14.51 -7.86 -31.72
C ILE A 67 15.23 -8.32 -32.97
N ASP A 68 16.16 -9.25 -32.78
CA ASP A 68 16.71 -10.03 -33.88
C ASP A 68 15.56 -10.80 -34.56
N PRO A 69 15.27 -10.57 -35.86
CA PRO A 69 14.19 -11.22 -36.59
C PRO A 69 14.19 -12.75 -36.47
N GLY A 70 15.34 -13.39 -36.18
CA GLY A 70 15.42 -14.83 -35.95
C GLY A 70 14.90 -15.30 -34.58
N SER A 71 14.57 -14.39 -33.66
CA SER A 71 14.10 -14.74 -32.31
C SER A 71 12.68 -15.29 -32.35
N ARG A 72 12.47 -16.49 -31.78
CA ARG A 72 11.15 -17.12 -31.67
C ARG A 72 10.52 -16.82 -30.31
N ILE A 73 9.33 -16.24 -30.32
CA ILE A 73 8.56 -15.86 -29.14
C ILE A 73 7.34 -16.78 -29.05
N LEU A 74 7.05 -17.31 -27.87
CA LEU A 74 5.86 -18.14 -27.66
C LEU A 74 4.60 -17.28 -27.83
N VAL A 75 3.64 -17.74 -28.63
CA VAL A 75 2.36 -17.03 -28.81
C VAL A 75 1.59 -17.02 -27.49
N LYS A 76 1.49 -18.18 -26.82
CA LYS A 76 0.88 -18.27 -25.50
C LYS A 76 1.66 -17.41 -24.48
N PRO A 77 0.99 -16.46 -23.80
CA PRO A 77 1.64 -15.66 -22.76
C PRO A 77 1.84 -16.48 -21.49
N GLU A 78 2.91 -16.13 -20.76
CA GLU A 78 3.17 -16.63 -19.41
C GLU A 78 2.40 -15.80 -18.37
N ILE A 79 2.29 -14.49 -18.60
CA ILE A 79 1.58 -13.54 -17.73
C ILE A 79 0.76 -12.58 -18.60
N ILE A 80 -0.50 -12.37 -18.21
CA ILE A 80 -1.33 -11.26 -18.66
C ILE A 80 -1.89 -10.57 -17.42
N VAL A 81 -1.76 -9.25 -17.34
CA VAL A 81 -2.28 -8.46 -16.23
C VAL A 81 -2.60 -7.05 -16.69
N GLU A 82 -3.56 -6.42 -16.02
CA GLU A 82 -3.94 -5.04 -16.28
C GLU A 82 -3.29 -4.12 -15.24
N LEU A 83 -2.58 -3.09 -15.69
CA LEU A 83 -2.01 -2.05 -14.83
C LEU A 83 -2.19 -0.67 -15.49
N ASN A 84 -2.15 0.39 -14.67
CA ASN A 84 -2.18 1.76 -15.20
C ASN A 84 -0.78 2.14 -15.75
N TYR A 85 -0.76 2.67 -16.98
CA TYR A 85 0.45 3.05 -17.69
C TYR A 85 0.33 4.44 -18.30
N SER A 86 1.35 5.27 -18.11
CA SER A 86 1.48 6.58 -18.72
C SER A 86 2.54 6.56 -19.82
N PRO A 87 2.22 6.97 -21.06
CA PRO A 87 3.23 7.15 -22.11
C PRO A 87 4.32 8.16 -21.74
N THR A 88 4.03 9.07 -20.80
CA THR A 88 4.99 10.05 -20.27
C THR A 88 5.57 9.57 -18.95
N ARG A 89 6.89 9.73 -18.80
CA ARG A 89 7.61 9.35 -17.58
C ARG A 89 7.34 10.38 -16.47
N THR A 90 6.96 9.91 -15.29
CA THR A 90 6.36 10.77 -14.25
C THR A 90 7.22 10.99 -13.00
N SER A 91 8.24 10.18 -12.69
CA SER A 91 9.32 10.56 -11.76
C SER A 91 10.52 9.59 -11.72
N ASP A 92 11.66 10.07 -11.17
CA ASP A 92 12.93 9.34 -10.97
C ASP A 92 13.08 8.66 -9.58
N PHE A 93 12.06 8.72 -8.71
CA PHE A 93 12.16 8.14 -7.36
C PHE A 93 11.89 6.63 -7.36
N GLN A 94 12.83 5.86 -7.91
CA GLN A 94 12.65 4.42 -8.05
C GLN A 94 13.11 3.67 -6.80
N MET A 95 12.17 3.00 -6.14
CA MET A 95 12.45 2.03 -5.07
C MET A 95 13.21 0.80 -5.58
N TYR A 96 13.21 0.55 -6.88
CA TYR A 96 13.81 -0.62 -7.54
C TYR A 96 14.83 -0.23 -8.60
N PRO A 97 15.73 -1.15 -8.99
CA PRO A 97 16.72 -0.84 -10.01
C PRO A 97 16.04 -0.38 -11.30
N PRO A 98 16.71 0.40 -12.16
CA PRO A 98 16.15 0.78 -13.45
C PRO A 98 15.76 -0.46 -14.27
N SER A 99 14.57 -0.43 -14.88
CA SER A 99 14.10 -1.49 -15.79
C SER A 99 14.80 -1.41 -17.14
N THR A 100 14.92 -2.57 -17.79
CA THR A 100 15.31 -2.66 -19.19
C THR A 100 14.31 -1.87 -20.02
N GLY A 101 14.76 -0.84 -20.75
CA GLY A 101 13.86 0.01 -21.53
C GLY A 101 12.98 0.96 -20.69
N GLY A 102 13.20 1.05 -19.37
CA GLY A 102 12.56 2.03 -18.49
C GLY A 102 11.06 1.84 -18.25
N TRP A 103 10.46 0.75 -18.73
CA TRP A 103 9.00 0.56 -18.75
C TRP A 103 8.34 0.69 -17.37
N LEU A 104 9.01 0.30 -16.28
CA LEU A 104 8.43 0.39 -14.94
C LEU A 104 8.21 1.85 -14.51
N THR A 105 9.04 2.78 -15.00
CA THR A 105 8.94 4.22 -14.66
C THR A 105 7.65 4.87 -15.18
N HIS A 106 6.95 4.17 -16.06
CA HIS A 106 5.69 4.58 -16.69
C HIS A 106 4.47 3.92 -16.04
N VAL A 107 4.66 2.92 -15.17
CA VAL A 107 3.57 2.33 -14.40
C VAL A 107 3.23 3.30 -13.27
N VAL A 108 2.10 3.98 -13.40
CA VAL A 108 1.65 5.01 -12.45
C VAL A 108 0.15 5.00 -12.27
N GLU A 109 -0.30 5.39 -11.08
CA GLU A 109 -1.70 5.43 -10.68
C GLU A 109 -2.58 6.22 -11.66
N SER A 110 -2.15 7.41 -12.08
CA SER A 110 -2.89 8.28 -13.02
C SER A 110 -2.79 7.86 -14.49
N GLY A 111 -2.13 6.74 -14.77
CA GLY A 111 -1.98 6.21 -16.12
C GLY A 111 -3.28 5.66 -16.70
N THR A 112 -3.29 5.42 -18.00
CA THR A 112 -4.41 4.73 -18.66
C THR A 112 -4.35 3.22 -18.40
N LYS A 113 -5.50 2.59 -18.15
CA LYS A 113 -5.60 1.13 -18.02
C LYS A 113 -4.99 0.46 -19.25
N SER A 114 -4.00 -0.40 -19.03
CA SER A 114 -3.22 -1.05 -20.08
C SER A 114 -3.00 -2.52 -19.77
N VAL A 115 -2.93 -3.34 -20.81
CA VAL A 115 -2.72 -4.78 -20.73
C VAL A 115 -1.24 -5.07 -20.91
N PHE A 116 -0.63 -5.69 -19.92
CA PHE A 116 0.75 -6.14 -19.90
C PHE A 116 0.78 -7.61 -20.26
N THR A 117 1.46 -7.96 -21.34
CA THR A 117 1.61 -9.32 -21.81
C THR A 117 3.08 -9.73 -21.78
N ILE A 118 3.40 -10.81 -21.08
CA ILE A 118 4.76 -11.37 -21.02
C ILE A 118 4.78 -12.72 -21.73
N GLN A 119 5.64 -12.85 -22.72
CA GLN A 119 5.81 -14.06 -23.52
C GLN A 119 7.26 -14.56 -23.43
N ARG A 120 7.43 -15.89 -23.43
CA ARG A 120 8.76 -16.50 -23.39
C ARG A 120 9.46 -16.40 -24.73
N ILE A 121 10.77 -16.17 -24.70
CA ILE A 121 11.62 -16.26 -25.90
C ILE A 121 12.32 -17.62 -25.90
N ILE A 122 12.16 -18.37 -26.98
CA ILE A 122 12.75 -19.70 -27.10
C ILE A 122 14.26 -19.57 -27.27
N GLY A 123 15.00 -20.36 -26.48
CA GLY A 123 16.46 -20.40 -26.52
C GLY A 123 17.18 -19.20 -25.86
N LYS A 124 16.45 -18.22 -25.29
CA LYS A 124 17.03 -17.07 -24.58
C LYS A 124 16.49 -17.00 -23.15
N ASN A 125 17.35 -16.64 -22.19
CA ASN A 125 16.94 -16.37 -20.81
C ASN A 125 16.41 -14.93 -20.67
N LYS A 126 15.37 -14.60 -21.43
CA LYS A 126 14.70 -13.29 -21.46
C LYS A 126 13.22 -13.52 -21.76
N SER A 127 12.41 -12.53 -21.40
CA SER A 127 10.99 -12.50 -21.77
C SER A 127 10.72 -11.30 -22.67
N PHE A 128 9.65 -11.41 -23.45
CA PHE A 128 9.14 -10.36 -24.30
C PHE A 128 7.93 -9.71 -23.63
N LEU A 129 8.03 -8.41 -23.35
CA LEU A 129 6.97 -7.60 -22.76
C LEU A 129 6.29 -6.78 -23.85
N THR A 130 4.96 -6.78 -23.85
CA THR A 130 4.14 -5.86 -24.64
C THR A 130 3.15 -5.15 -23.71
N ILE A 131 2.99 -3.84 -23.87
CA ILE A 131 2.05 -3.00 -23.13
C ILE A 131 1.12 -2.30 -24.13
N VAL A 132 -0.18 -2.55 -23.99
CA VAL A 132 -1.21 -2.04 -24.91
C VAL A 132 -2.31 -1.36 -24.13
N GLY A 133 -2.71 -0.15 -24.54
CA GLY A 133 -3.81 0.57 -23.92
C GLY A 133 -5.13 -0.21 -24.07
N LYS A 134 -5.85 -0.44 -22.98
CA LYS A 134 -7.06 -1.28 -22.97
C LYS A 134 -8.19 -0.72 -23.83
N THR A 135 -8.32 0.60 -23.87
CA THR A 135 -9.37 1.29 -24.65
C THR A 135 -8.87 1.76 -26.01
N SER A 136 -7.67 2.33 -26.09
CA SER A 136 -7.11 2.82 -27.34
C SER A 136 -6.64 1.68 -28.26
N MET A 137 -6.39 0.49 -27.69
CA MET A 137 -5.73 -0.64 -28.37
C MET A 137 -4.37 -0.27 -28.96
N GLU A 138 -3.79 0.84 -28.52
CA GLU A 138 -2.50 1.32 -28.98
C GLU A 138 -1.37 0.65 -28.18
N MET A 139 -0.36 0.15 -28.90
CA MET A 139 0.85 -0.36 -28.28
C MET A 139 1.75 0.78 -27.80
N PHE A 140 1.85 0.92 -26.48
CA PHE A 140 2.69 1.93 -25.83
C PHE A 140 4.14 1.47 -25.66
N HIS A 141 4.35 0.18 -25.40
CA HIS A 141 5.68 -0.38 -25.20
C HIS A 141 5.76 -1.80 -25.75
N ALA A 142 6.92 -2.15 -26.30
CA ALA A 142 7.27 -3.52 -26.59
C ALA A 142 8.79 -3.68 -26.49
N GLY A 143 9.27 -4.73 -25.84
CA GLY A 143 10.70 -4.93 -25.66
C GLY A 143 11.08 -6.14 -24.84
N PHE A 144 12.37 -6.40 -24.77
CA PHE A 144 12.91 -7.45 -23.93
C PHE A 144 13.01 -7.00 -22.48
N ILE A 145 12.61 -7.89 -21.58
CA ILE A 145 12.85 -7.75 -20.15
C ILE A 145 13.63 -8.94 -19.64
N GLN A 146 14.34 -8.72 -18.54
CA GLN A 146 15.04 -9.79 -17.83
C GLN A 146 14.02 -10.64 -17.06
N PRO A 147 14.29 -11.94 -16.84
CA PRO A 147 13.38 -12.80 -16.09
C PRO A 147 13.04 -12.31 -14.68
N TYR A 148 13.94 -11.56 -14.04
CA TYR A 148 13.70 -10.98 -12.72
C TYR A 148 12.79 -9.74 -12.75
N GLU A 149 12.60 -9.10 -13.90
CA GLU A 149 11.72 -7.93 -14.04
C GLU A 149 10.26 -8.35 -14.18
N SER A 150 9.97 -9.55 -14.71
CA SER A 150 8.59 -10.01 -14.91
C SER A 150 7.84 -10.23 -13.61
N SER A 151 8.55 -10.61 -12.54
CA SER A 151 7.93 -10.96 -11.25
C SER A 151 7.14 -9.80 -10.65
N ILE A 152 7.58 -8.56 -10.81
CA ILE A 152 6.91 -7.38 -10.24
C ILE A 152 5.51 -7.17 -10.85
N ILE A 153 5.30 -7.62 -12.10
CA ILE A 153 4.05 -7.41 -12.83
C ILE A 153 2.95 -8.35 -12.28
N SER A 154 3.34 -9.49 -11.70
CA SER A 154 2.43 -10.43 -11.00
C SER A 154 2.11 -10.06 -9.55
N MET A 155 2.67 -8.96 -9.03
CA MET A 155 2.54 -8.58 -7.63
C MET A 155 1.68 -7.33 -7.53
N ASP A 156 0.60 -7.41 -6.76
CA ASP A 156 -0.28 -6.27 -6.57
C ASP A 156 0.28 -5.39 -5.45
N PRO A 157 0.67 -4.13 -5.73
CA PRO A 157 1.09 -3.21 -4.69
C PRO A 157 -0.03 -3.01 -3.68
N ASP A 158 0.31 -3.02 -2.40
CA ASP A 158 -0.70 -2.96 -1.34
C ASP A 158 -1.58 -1.71 -1.42
N TRP A 159 -1.01 -0.60 -1.88
CA TRP A 159 -1.70 0.67 -2.05
C TRP A 159 -2.71 0.63 -3.21
N ASP A 160 -2.39 -0.05 -4.30
CA ASP A 160 -3.25 -0.11 -5.49
C ASP A 160 -4.51 -0.92 -5.18
N VAL A 161 -4.35 -2.10 -4.56
CA VAL A 161 -5.48 -2.93 -4.10
C VAL A 161 -6.37 -2.15 -3.12
N LEU A 162 -5.72 -1.40 -2.23
CA LEU A 162 -6.43 -0.59 -1.24
C LEU A 162 -7.27 0.51 -1.90
N ASN A 163 -6.70 1.22 -2.87
CA ASN A 163 -7.40 2.22 -3.64
C ASN A 163 -8.54 1.59 -4.44
N GLU A 164 -8.34 0.42 -5.04
CA GLU A 164 -9.44 -0.28 -5.72
C GLU A 164 -10.58 -0.60 -4.75
N ILE A 165 -10.31 -1.17 -3.57
CA ILE A 165 -11.37 -1.47 -2.57
C ILE A 165 -12.07 -0.20 -2.06
N TYR A 166 -11.30 0.87 -1.79
CA TYR A 166 -11.86 2.12 -1.26
C TYR A 166 -12.59 2.96 -2.31
N TYR A 167 -12.17 2.92 -3.57
CA TYR A 167 -12.70 3.74 -4.66
C TYR A 167 -13.52 2.96 -5.71
N ALA A 168 -13.71 1.64 -5.56
CA ALA A 168 -14.38 0.75 -6.53
C ALA A 168 -15.78 1.17 -6.99
N ASP A 169 -16.52 1.97 -6.21
CA ASP A 169 -17.91 2.33 -6.51
C ASP A 169 -18.22 3.79 -6.21
N VAL A 170 -17.21 4.64 -6.34
CA VAL A 170 -17.41 6.04 -6.07
C VAL A 170 -18.20 6.65 -7.22
N SER A 171 -19.49 6.85 -7.00
CA SER A 171 -20.30 7.66 -7.90
C SER A 171 -19.72 9.08 -7.96
N GLU A 172 -19.80 9.69 -9.14
CA GLU A 172 -19.43 11.09 -9.28
C GLU A 172 -20.38 11.89 -8.37
N SER A 173 -19.82 12.47 -7.30
CA SER A 173 -20.63 13.12 -6.28
C SER A 173 -21.14 14.44 -6.86
N ASP A 174 -22.46 14.67 -6.82
CA ASP A 174 -23.06 15.94 -7.24
C ASP A 174 -22.83 17.07 -6.21
N VAL A 175 -21.70 17.05 -5.50
CA VAL A 175 -21.35 18.06 -4.49
C VAL A 175 -21.22 19.45 -5.10
N PHE A 176 -20.93 19.51 -6.40
CA PHE A 176 -20.72 20.76 -7.13
C PHE A 176 -22.02 21.39 -7.65
N SER A 177 -23.18 20.73 -7.60
CA SER A 177 -24.44 21.37 -8.03
C SER A 177 -24.82 22.54 -7.12
N THR A 178 -24.48 22.44 -5.83
CA THR A 178 -24.68 23.51 -4.84
C THR A 178 -24.03 24.83 -5.25
N LEU A 179 -22.91 24.79 -5.99
CA LEU A 179 -22.20 25.98 -6.48
C LEU A 179 -23.03 26.80 -7.48
N LYS A 180 -23.98 26.15 -8.17
CA LYS A 180 -24.88 26.79 -9.13
C LYS A 180 -26.13 27.38 -8.48
N GLU A 181 -26.36 27.12 -7.20
CA GLU A 181 -27.49 27.68 -6.45
C GLU A 181 -27.30 29.19 -6.19
N LYS A 182 -28.35 29.84 -5.69
CA LYS A 182 -28.34 31.25 -5.30
C LYS A 182 -27.23 31.51 -4.27
N SER A 183 -26.52 32.62 -4.45
CA SER A 183 -25.45 33.03 -3.52
C SER A 183 -25.90 33.12 -2.06
N LEU A 184 -24.94 32.92 -1.16
CA LEU A 184 -25.08 33.09 0.28
C LEU A 184 -25.55 34.51 0.65
N PRO A 185 -26.40 34.66 1.68
CA PRO A 185 -26.75 35.98 2.20
C PRO A 185 -25.55 36.62 2.92
N TRP A 186 -25.52 37.96 2.96
CA TRP A 186 -24.48 38.72 3.66
C TRP A 186 -24.25 38.26 5.10
N SER A 187 -25.30 37.85 5.81
CA SER A 187 -25.20 37.36 7.18
C SER A 187 -24.39 36.06 7.31
N THR A 188 -24.49 35.15 6.34
CA THR A 188 -23.68 33.92 6.30
C THR A 188 -22.26 34.25 5.85
N LEU A 189 -22.13 35.06 4.79
CA LEU A 189 -20.84 35.45 4.24
C LEU A 189 -19.97 36.18 5.27
N ALA A 190 -20.55 37.11 6.04
CA ALA A 190 -19.85 37.86 7.08
C ALA A 190 -19.27 36.95 8.19
N LYS A 191 -19.96 35.85 8.53
CA LYS A 191 -19.46 34.85 9.48
C LYS A 191 -18.30 34.04 8.90
N LEU A 192 -18.37 33.65 7.63
CA LEU A 192 -17.31 32.88 6.97
C LEU A 192 -15.99 33.66 6.89
N VAL A 193 -16.06 34.97 6.70
CA VAL A 193 -14.88 35.85 6.57
C VAL A 193 -14.48 36.53 7.88
N GLU A 194 -15.04 36.10 9.02
CA GLU A 194 -14.74 36.70 10.32
C GLU A 194 -13.23 36.61 10.62
N GLY A 195 -12.63 37.77 10.94
CA GLY A 195 -11.20 37.88 11.20
C GLY A 195 -10.30 37.87 9.95
N VAL A 196 -10.87 38.00 8.74
CA VAL A 196 -10.12 38.12 7.48
C VAL A 196 -10.64 39.28 6.65
N THR A 197 -9.75 40.11 6.14
CA THR A 197 -10.11 41.16 5.18
C THR A 197 -9.95 40.63 3.75
N ILE A 198 -11.07 40.55 3.02
CA ILE A 198 -11.11 40.24 1.59
C ILE A 198 -11.40 41.55 0.84
N PRO A 199 -10.42 42.11 0.10
CA PRO A 199 -10.63 43.30 -0.69
C PRO A 199 -11.76 43.10 -1.71
N ASP A 200 -12.63 44.10 -1.86
CA ASP A 200 -13.66 44.15 -2.89
C ASP A 200 -14.62 42.94 -2.91
N LEU A 201 -14.87 42.32 -1.75
CA LEU A 201 -15.78 41.19 -1.62
C LEU A 201 -17.21 41.59 -2.06
N THR A 202 -17.72 40.92 -3.08
CA THR A 202 -19.08 41.14 -3.61
C THR A 202 -19.91 39.87 -3.62
N ILE A 203 -21.23 40.01 -3.47
CA ILE A 203 -22.19 38.90 -3.63
C ILE A 203 -22.54 38.78 -5.12
N GLY A 204 -22.13 37.67 -5.74
CA GLY A 204 -22.52 37.28 -7.09
C GLY A 204 -23.95 36.72 -7.15
N LYS A 205 -24.35 36.28 -8.35
CA LYS A 205 -25.64 35.64 -8.60
C LYS A 205 -25.67 34.21 -8.06
N THR A 206 -24.56 33.49 -8.21
CA THR A 206 -24.41 32.09 -7.77
C THR A 206 -23.46 31.97 -6.57
N MET A 207 -23.52 30.84 -5.87
CA MET A 207 -22.54 30.53 -4.81
C MET A 207 -21.11 30.51 -5.37
N GLU A 208 -20.91 29.99 -6.58
CA GLU A 208 -19.59 29.96 -7.25
C GLU A 208 -18.99 31.37 -7.42
N GLU A 209 -19.76 32.31 -7.98
CA GLU A 209 -19.31 33.69 -8.21
C GLU A 209 -18.90 34.42 -6.92
N THR A 210 -19.55 34.09 -5.80
CA THR A 210 -19.21 34.67 -4.48
C THR A 210 -18.04 33.95 -3.82
N LEU A 211 -18.06 32.61 -3.78
CA LEU A 211 -17.09 31.81 -3.03
C LEU A 211 -15.72 31.76 -3.71
N VAL A 212 -15.64 31.95 -5.03
CA VAL A 212 -14.35 32.00 -5.75
C VAL A 212 -13.44 33.12 -5.22
N GLN A 213 -14.01 34.19 -4.69
CA GLN A 213 -13.29 35.32 -4.09
C GLN A 213 -12.66 34.97 -2.72
N LEU A 214 -13.12 33.89 -2.07
CA LEU A 214 -12.67 33.46 -0.75
C LEU A 214 -11.60 32.36 -0.79
N VAL A 215 -11.40 31.73 -1.95
CA VAL A 215 -10.48 30.60 -2.11
C VAL A 215 -9.28 31.03 -2.96
N PRO A 216 -8.08 31.15 -2.36
CA PRO A 216 -6.90 31.66 -3.06
C PRO A 216 -6.54 30.92 -4.35
N GLU A 217 -5.89 31.63 -5.28
CA GLU A 217 -5.48 31.07 -6.57
C GLU A 217 -4.22 30.20 -6.49
N SER A 218 -3.47 30.27 -5.38
CA SER A 218 -2.32 29.40 -5.10
C SER A 218 -2.67 27.92 -5.01
N PHE A 219 -3.93 27.59 -4.75
CA PHE A 219 -4.42 26.21 -4.72
C PHE A 219 -4.77 25.71 -6.14
N SER A 220 -4.58 24.42 -6.40
CA SER A 220 -4.95 23.83 -7.70
C SER A 220 -6.46 23.97 -8.00
N PRO A 221 -6.89 24.12 -9.27
CA PRO A 221 -8.29 24.34 -9.62
C PRO A 221 -9.26 23.29 -9.05
N ASN A 222 -8.85 22.02 -9.00
CA ASN A 222 -9.66 20.94 -8.44
C ASN A 222 -9.85 21.11 -6.92
N VAL A 223 -8.76 21.42 -6.20
CA VAL A 223 -8.81 21.69 -4.75
C VAL A 223 -9.71 22.91 -4.47
N ARG A 224 -9.55 23.99 -5.24
CA ARG A 224 -10.38 25.19 -5.10
C ARG A 224 -11.86 24.90 -5.25
N LYS A 225 -12.23 24.15 -6.29
CA LYS A 225 -13.63 23.78 -6.55
C LYS A 225 -14.25 22.98 -5.39
N GLN A 226 -13.49 22.05 -4.81
CA GLN A 226 -13.95 21.27 -3.66
C GLN A 226 -14.06 22.09 -2.37
N ILE A 227 -13.12 23.02 -2.13
CA ILE A 227 -13.21 23.96 -1.01
C ILE A 227 -14.45 24.85 -1.16
N MET A 228 -14.70 25.40 -2.36
CA MET A 228 -15.92 26.18 -2.61
C MET A 228 -17.18 25.37 -2.32
N ALA A 229 -17.25 24.12 -2.78
CA ALA A 229 -18.40 23.25 -2.51
C ALA A 229 -18.61 23.03 -1.00
N PHE A 230 -17.52 22.88 -0.23
CA PHE A 230 -17.58 22.76 1.22
C PHE A 230 -18.09 24.06 1.87
N LEU A 231 -17.58 25.22 1.46
CA LEU A 231 -18.03 26.51 1.98
C LEU A 231 -19.51 26.78 1.67
N ALA A 232 -19.98 26.35 0.51
CA ALA A 232 -21.41 26.36 0.15
C ALA A 232 -22.22 25.46 1.10
N TRP A 233 -21.72 24.26 1.39
CA TRP A 233 -22.37 23.31 2.29
C TRP A 233 -22.52 23.85 3.72
N LEU A 234 -21.59 24.68 4.21
CA LEU A 234 -21.62 25.26 5.56
C LEU A 234 -22.91 26.05 5.88
N ASP A 235 -23.56 26.65 4.87
CA ASP A 235 -24.83 27.40 5.05
C ASP A 235 -25.97 26.51 5.55
N ARG A 236 -25.92 25.21 5.22
CA ARG A 236 -26.93 24.21 5.57
C ARG A 236 -26.32 23.01 6.31
N ALA A 237 -25.18 23.22 6.98
CA ALA A 237 -24.49 22.16 7.69
C ALA A 237 -25.40 21.57 8.78
N GLU A 238 -25.70 20.28 8.65
CA GLU A 238 -26.41 19.50 9.65
C GLU A 238 -25.69 18.17 9.88
N ILE A 239 -25.88 17.59 11.08
CA ILE A 239 -25.42 16.22 11.33
C ILE A 239 -26.27 15.29 10.44
N PRO A 240 -25.64 14.45 9.60
CA PRO A 240 -26.38 13.56 8.70
C PRO A 240 -27.30 12.61 9.48
N LYS A 241 -28.46 12.31 8.88
CA LYS A 241 -29.44 11.35 9.44
C LYS A 241 -29.22 9.91 8.96
N GLU A 242 -28.37 9.72 7.95
CA GLU A 242 -28.01 8.40 7.42
C GLU A 242 -27.01 7.67 8.33
N ASP A 243 -26.70 6.41 8.02
CA ASP A 243 -25.70 5.64 8.77
C ASP A 243 -24.31 6.30 8.64
N PRO A 244 -23.50 6.37 9.71
CA PRO A 244 -22.17 6.94 9.63
C PRO A 244 -21.25 6.31 8.60
N ILE A 245 -21.35 4.99 8.35
CA ILE A 245 -20.54 4.35 7.32
C ILE A 245 -20.99 4.85 5.95
N ASP A 246 -22.30 4.82 5.67
CA ASP A 246 -22.87 5.30 4.40
C ASP A 246 -22.42 6.76 4.14
N PHE A 247 -22.46 7.62 5.16
CA PHE A 247 -21.99 9.00 5.09
C PHE A 247 -20.51 9.13 4.73
N VAL A 248 -19.61 8.41 5.43
CA VAL A 248 -18.15 8.42 5.16
C VAL A 248 -17.80 7.94 3.74
N MET A 249 -18.69 7.18 3.10
CA MET A 249 -18.47 6.64 1.76
C MET A 249 -18.97 7.57 0.65
N LYS A 250 -19.94 8.43 0.95
CA LYS A 250 -20.76 9.16 -0.02
C LYS A 250 -19.99 10.16 -0.89
N HIS A 251 -18.98 10.82 -0.34
CA HIS A 251 -18.30 11.94 -1.00
C HIS A 251 -16.84 11.67 -1.37
N ARG A 252 -16.41 10.41 -1.36
CA ARG A 252 -15.01 10.02 -1.57
C ARG A 252 -14.40 10.44 -2.92
N SER A 253 -15.21 10.70 -3.95
CA SER A 253 -14.72 11.22 -5.25
C SER A 253 -14.20 12.64 -5.13
N ALA A 254 -14.65 13.38 -4.13
CA ALA A 254 -14.22 14.72 -3.80
C ALA A 254 -13.49 14.70 -2.45
N SER A 255 -12.27 14.13 -2.43
CA SER A 255 -11.51 13.86 -1.20
C SER A 255 -11.27 15.08 -0.30
N VAL A 256 -11.07 16.28 -0.89
CA VAL A 256 -10.91 17.53 -0.13
C VAL A 256 -12.23 17.90 0.53
N TYR A 257 -13.32 17.84 -0.23
CA TYR A 257 -14.66 18.12 0.29
C TYR A 257 -15.05 17.11 1.39
N ASP A 258 -14.86 15.80 1.15
CA ASP A 258 -15.17 14.73 2.10
C ASP A 258 -14.45 14.92 3.43
N SER A 259 -13.14 15.18 3.37
CA SER A 259 -12.32 15.42 4.56
C SER A 259 -12.82 16.63 5.36
N LEU A 260 -13.08 17.76 4.71
CA LEU A 260 -13.57 18.97 5.38
C LEU A 260 -14.95 18.76 6.01
N VAL A 261 -15.87 18.14 5.29
CA VAL A 261 -17.23 17.84 5.78
C VAL A 261 -17.20 16.89 6.98
N ARG A 262 -16.45 15.79 6.91
CA ARG A 262 -16.36 14.81 8.00
C ARG A 262 -15.81 15.43 9.28
N ASN A 263 -14.73 16.19 9.16
CA ASN A 263 -14.11 16.85 10.30
C ASN A 263 -15.00 18.00 10.86
N HIS A 264 -15.75 18.69 10.00
CA HIS A 264 -16.74 19.67 10.44
C HIS A 264 -17.88 19.00 11.23
N VAL A 265 -18.42 17.88 10.75
CA VAL A 265 -19.43 17.09 11.46
C VAL A 265 -18.90 16.60 12.81
N GLN A 266 -17.61 16.26 12.90
CA GLN A 266 -16.96 15.94 14.16
C GLN A 266 -16.98 17.12 15.16
N CYS A 267 -16.67 18.35 14.73
CA CYS A 267 -16.85 19.55 15.56
C CYS A 267 -18.30 19.70 16.04
N MET A 268 -19.28 19.55 15.13
CA MET A 268 -20.69 19.66 15.46
C MET A 268 -21.12 18.61 16.51
N LEU A 269 -20.66 17.36 16.36
CA LEU A 269 -20.99 16.29 17.28
C LEU A 269 -20.47 16.53 18.69
N ASP A 270 -19.24 17.03 18.80
CA ASP A 270 -18.58 17.35 20.08
C ASP A 270 -18.99 18.71 20.65
N ASN A 271 -19.79 19.49 19.91
CA ASN A 271 -20.14 20.87 20.24
C ASN A 271 -18.90 21.76 20.44
N VAL A 272 -17.88 21.55 19.61
CA VAL A 272 -16.66 22.37 19.56
C VAL A 272 -16.77 23.35 18.41
N GLU A 273 -16.26 24.56 18.60
CA GLU A 273 -16.23 25.57 17.55
C GLU A 273 -15.40 25.09 16.34
N PRO A 274 -15.95 25.13 15.11
CA PRO A 274 -15.21 24.75 13.92
C PRO A 274 -14.01 25.67 13.66
N PRO A 275 -12.95 25.17 12.99
CA PRO A 275 -11.81 26.01 12.61
C PRO A 275 -12.22 27.21 11.71
N PRO A 276 -11.52 28.35 11.79
CA PRO A 276 -11.76 29.49 10.91
C PRO A 276 -11.19 29.22 9.51
N TYR A 277 -11.89 28.43 8.70
CA TYR A 277 -11.42 27.89 7.42
C TYR A 277 -10.82 28.95 6.49
N ILE A 278 -11.55 30.03 6.20
CA ILE A 278 -11.10 31.10 5.28
C ILE A 278 -9.82 31.76 5.79
N ARG A 279 -9.72 32.01 7.10
CA ARG A 279 -8.52 32.58 7.70
C ARG A 279 -7.30 31.69 7.50
N ILE A 280 -7.46 30.39 7.69
CA ILE A 280 -6.38 29.42 7.52
C ILE A 280 -5.97 29.35 6.04
N LEU A 281 -6.92 29.34 5.10
CA LEU A 281 -6.63 29.37 3.66
C LEU A 281 -5.79 30.59 3.27
N HIS A 282 -6.16 31.79 3.73
CA HIS A 282 -5.41 33.01 3.43
C HIS A 282 -4.07 33.11 4.18
N MET A 283 -3.96 32.53 5.38
CA MET A 283 -2.66 32.42 6.06
C MET A 283 -1.72 31.50 5.29
N ALA A 284 -2.21 30.39 4.73
CA ALA A 284 -1.40 29.49 3.92
C ALA A 284 -0.89 30.16 2.65
N ASP A 285 -1.79 30.83 1.92
CA ASP A 285 -1.50 31.59 0.70
C ASP A 285 -0.39 32.63 0.91
N ARG A 286 -0.34 33.24 2.11
CA ARG A 286 0.66 34.23 2.49
C ARG A 286 1.93 33.63 3.10
N GLY A 287 2.03 32.32 3.25
CA GLY A 287 3.13 31.65 3.94
C GLY A 287 3.20 31.95 5.44
N GLN A 288 2.07 32.22 6.08
CA GLN A 288 1.93 32.65 7.48
C GLN A 288 1.39 31.56 8.41
N ILE A 289 1.27 30.31 7.95
CA ILE A 289 0.86 29.20 8.82
C ILE A 289 2.03 28.79 9.72
N GLU A 290 1.79 28.90 11.03
CA GLU A 290 2.64 28.30 12.06
C GLU A 290 2.07 26.94 12.48
N LEU A 291 2.89 25.89 12.40
CA LEU A 291 2.58 24.55 12.88
C LEU A 291 3.19 24.36 14.27
N ALA A 292 2.39 23.91 15.23
CA ALA A 292 2.77 23.93 16.64
C ALA A 292 3.72 22.78 17.03
N GLN A 293 3.75 21.68 16.26
CA GLN A 293 4.29 20.40 16.77
C GLN A 293 5.05 19.54 15.74
N ARG A 294 5.40 20.04 14.55
CA ARG A 294 6.05 19.20 13.51
C ARG A 294 7.31 19.85 12.94
N PRO A 295 8.46 19.13 12.89
CA PRO A 295 9.55 19.51 12.01
C PRO A 295 9.03 19.45 10.57
N GLN A 296 9.01 20.59 9.89
CA GLN A 296 8.48 20.71 8.54
C GLN A 296 9.26 19.77 7.61
N LEU A 297 8.56 18.92 6.87
CA LEU A 297 9.16 18.17 5.76
C LEU A 297 9.44 19.19 4.66
N GLU A 298 10.67 19.28 4.14
CA GLU A 298 11.05 20.23 3.06
C GLU A 298 10.09 20.18 1.86
N ALA A 299 9.48 19.02 1.57
CA ALA A 299 8.50 18.87 0.50
C ALA A 299 7.11 19.46 0.84
N ALA A 300 6.74 19.51 2.12
CA ALA A 300 5.48 20.12 2.58
C ALA A 300 5.54 21.66 2.58
N GLU A 301 6.74 22.25 2.55
CA GLU A 301 6.92 23.71 2.42
C GLU A 301 6.43 24.25 1.08
N GLN A 302 6.25 23.39 0.06
CA GLN A 302 5.94 23.82 -1.30
C GLN A 302 4.45 23.76 -1.67
N ASP A 303 3.60 23.08 -0.89
CA ASP A 303 2.16 22.98 -1.18
C ASP A 303 1.30 23.64 -0.11
N SER A 304 0.62 24.73 -0.49
CA SER A 304 -0.24 25.52 0.40
C SER A 304 -1.40 24.68 0.97
N TRP A 305 -1.97 23.74 0.20
CA TRP A 305 -3.07 22.91 0.68
C TRP A 305 -2.63 21.94 1.78
N THR A 306 -1.46 21.34 1.63
CA THR A 306 -0.86 20.49 2.66
C THR A 306 -0.70 21.26 3.98
N LEU A 307 -0.24 22.51 3.95
CA LEU A 307 -0.13 23.35 5.16
C LEU A 307 -1.49 23.63 5.81
N VAL A 308 -2.52 23.93 5.00
CA VAL A 308 -3.90 24.12 5.49
C VAL A 308 -4.41 22.86 6.17
N LEU A 309 -4.27 21.70 5.53
CA LEU A 309 -4.71 20.42 6.08
C LEU A 309 -4.05 20.13 7.42
N LEU A 310 -2.72 20.28 7.50
CA LEU A 310 -1.98 20.08 8.74
C LEU A 310 -2.48 20.99 9.85
N LYS A 311 -2.76 22.27 9.54
CA LYS A 311 -3.27 23.22 10.52
C LYS A 311 -4.69 22.89 10.97
N LEU A 312 -5.56 22.49 10.04
CA LEU A 312 -6.93 22.09 10.35
C LEU A 312 -6.95 20.86 11.29
N HIS A 313 -6.10 19.86 11.03
CA HIS A 313 -5.95 18.69 11.91
C HIS A 313 -5.46 19.03 13.33
N GLU A 314 -4.75 20.15 13.54
CA GLU A 314 -4.42 20.61 14.90
C GLU A 314 -5.64 21.15 15.66
N LEU A 315 -6.63 21.68 14.93
CA LEU A 315 -7.79 22.38 15.49
C LEU A 315 -9.03 21.49 15.62
N PHE A 316 -9.13 20.43 14.82
CA PHE A 316 -10.23 19.47 14.93
C PHE A 316 -10.17 18.68 16.26
N PRO A 317 -11.32 18.21 16.76
CA PRO A 317 -11.37 17.23 17.84
C PRO A 317 -10.52 15.99 17.51
N ASP A 318 -9.91 15.37 18.53
CA ASP A 318 -9.17 14.11 18.38
C ASP A 318 -10.04 12.99 18.93
N TRP A 319 -10.40 12.02 18.08
CA TRP A 319 -11.23 10.88 18.46
C TRP A 319 -10.44 9.59 18.65
N THR A 320 -9.11 9.64 18.50
CA THR A 320 -8.22 8.50 18.70
C THR A 320 -8.49 7.83 20.05
N GLY A 321 -8.57 8.61 21.15
CA GLY A 321 -8.79 8.07 22.50
C GLY A 321 -10.12 7.31 22.65
N ARG A 322 -11.19 7.81 22.02
CA ARG A 322 -12.50 7.14 22.02
C ARG A 322 -12.41 5.76 21.36
N VAL A 323 -11.78 5.70 20.19
CA VAL A 323 -11.64 4.44 19.43
C VAL A 323 -10.67 3.46 20.11
N VAL A 324 -9.66 3.96 20.84
CA VAL A 324 -8.73 3.11 21.62
C VAL A 324 -9.46 2.31 22.71
N GLU A 325 -10.48 2.87 23.35
CA GLU A 325 -11.30 2.15 24.34
C GLU A 325 -12.03 0.97 23.69
N ASP A 326 -12.65 1.19 22.53
CA ASP A 326 -13.35 0.16 21.76
C ASP A 326 -12.39 -0.92 21.26
N ILE A 327 -11.20 -0.54 20.77
CA ILE A 327 -10.16 -1.49 20.37
C ILE A 327 -9.76 -2.38 21.55
N THR A 328 -9.55 -1.79 22.73
CA THR A 328 -9.16 -2.53 23.94
C THR A 328 -10.25 -3.53 24.34
N SER A 329 -11.52 -3.12 24.25
CA SER A 329 -12.67 -4.00 24.47
C SER A 329 -12.70 -5.17 23.48
N LEU A 330 -12.49 -4.91 22.19
CA LEU A 330 -12.46 -5.93 21.14
C LEU A 330 -11.32 -6.92 21.32
N GLN A 331 -10.11 -6.43 21.64
CA GLN A 331 -8.94 -7.28 21.90
C GLN A 331 -9.19 -8.22 23.10
N ASN A 332 -9.86 -7.75 24.15
CA ASN A 332 -10.16 -8.54 25.34
C ASN A 332 -11.24 -9.62 25.13
N LYS A 333 -12.14 -9.46 24.14
CA LYS A 333 -13.20 -10.44 23.85
C LYS A 333 -12.67 -11.77 23.30
N GLY A 334 -11.47 -11.78 22.69
CA GLY A 334 -10.83 -12.99 22.16
C GLY A 334 -11.62 -13.68 21.03
N LYS A 335 -12.56 -12.97 20.37
CA LYS A 335 -13.37 -13.45 19.26
C LYS A 335 -13.15 -12.58 18.02
N ILE A 336 -13.39 -13.16 16.85
CA ILE A 336 -13.36 -12.44 15.58
C ILE A 336 -14.69 -11.71 15.41
N ILE A 337 -14.60 -10.39 15.25
CA ILE A 337 -15.70 -9.46 15.05
C ILE A 337 -15.43 -8.78 13.70
N THR A 338 -16.33 -8.94 12.73
CA THR A 338 -16.20 -8.40 11.36
C THR A 338 -17.14 -7.24 11.08
N GLU A 339 -17.71 -6.64 12.13
CA GLU A 339 -18.67 -5.53 12.07
C GLU A 339 -18.27 -4.48 13.11
N LEU A 340 -18.75 -3.24 12.96
CA LEU A 340 -18.51 -2.25 14.00
C LEU A 340 -19.26 -2.61 15.30
N PRO A 341 -18.66 -2.36 16.49
CA PRO A 341 -19.29 -2.62 17.78
C PRO A 341 -20.66 -1.98 18.00
N VAL A 342 -20.89 -0.81 17.39
CA VAL A 342 -22.16 -0.08 17.40
C VAL A 342 -22.87 -0.37 16.09
N SER A 343 -24.06 -0.96 16.17
CA SER A 343 -24.87 -1.33 15.01
C SER A 343 -25.51 -0.11 14.34
N ARG A 344 -25.98 -0.30 13.10
CA ARG A 344 -26.76 0.67 12.34
C ARG A 344 -28.01 1.15 13.10
N ASP A 345 -28.76 0.20 13.67
CA ASP A 345 -30.01 0.52 14.39
C ASP A 345 -29.76 1.34 15.67
N GLU A 346 -28.68 1.03 16.40
CA GLU A 346 -28.26 1.83 17.55
C GLU A 346 -27.85 3.25 17.13
N ALA A 347 -27.12 3.40 16.02
CA ALA A 347 -26.69 4.70 15.52
C ALA A 347 -27.86 5.59 15.09
N ILE A 348 -28.92 5.02 14.51
CA ILE A 348 -30.13 5.75 14.11
C ILE A 348 -30.90 6.30 15.34
N THR A 349 -30.87 5.57 16.45
CA THR A 349 -31.69 5.89 17.63
C THR A 349 -31.03 6.86 18.60
N SER A 350 -29.72 7.07 18.53
CA SER A 350 -28.98 7.92 19.48
C SER A 350 -27.83 8.67 18.84
N ARG A 351 -27.79 9.99 19.03
CA ARG A 351 -26.65 10.85 18.62
C ARG A 351 -25.32 10.37 19.21
N LYS A 352 -25.33 9.80 20.42
CA LYS A 352 -24.12 9.24 21.05
C LYS A 352 -23.62 8.01 20.29
N ALA A 353 -24.53 7.09 19.97
CA ALA A 353 -24.20 5.89 19.20
C ALA A 353 -23.75 6.25 17.77
N TRP A 354 -24.43 7.22 17.14
CA TRP A 354 -24.02 7.78 15.85
C TRP A 354 -22.59 8.32 15.91
N SER A 355 -22.26 9.14 16.92
CA SER A 355 -20.91 9.68 17.11
C SER A 355 -19.85 8.60 17.31
N THR A 356 -20.12 7.57 18.14
CA THR A 356 -19.18 6.47 18.35
C THR A 356 -18.95 5.67 17.07
N ARG A 357 -20.02 5.32 16.35
CA ARG A 357 -19.92 4.59 15.08
C ARG A 357 -19.20 5.41 14.00
N PHE A 358 -19.50 6.70 13.92
CA PHE A 358 -18.80 7.64 13.04
C PHE A 358 -17.31 7.74 13.39
N ALA A 359 -16.94 7.82 14.67
CA ALA A 359 -15.55 7.84 15.08
C ALA A 359 -14.79 6.58 14.64
N MET A 360 -15.36 5.38 14.85
CA MET A 360 -14.73 4.13 14.41
C MET A 360 -14.59 4.02 12.89
N ALA A 361 -15.59 4.49 12.14
CA ALA A 361 -15.53 4.55 10.67
C ALA A 361 -14.53 5.59 10.17
N ASN A 362 -14.47 6.76 10.83
CA ASN A 362 -13.62 7.88 10.47
C ASN A 362 -12.13 7.59 10.72
N GLU A 363 -11.81 7.02 11.89
CA GLU A 363 -10.45 6.64 12.30
C GLU A 363 -9.97 5.32 11.67
N GLY A 364 -10.85 4.62 10.93
CA GLY A 364 -10.50 3.39 10.22
C GLY A 364 -10.20 2.22 11.15
N LEU A 365 -11.14 1.88 12.05
CA LEU A 365 -11.02 0.70 12.91
C LEU A 365 -10.79 -0.57 12.07
N THR A 366 -9.63 -1.19 12.24
CA THR A 366 -9.10 -2.27 11.39
C THR A 366 -8.87 -3.54 12.20
N ILE A 367 -9.18 -4.69 11.61
CA ILE A 367 -8.82 -6.03 12.09
C ILE A 367 -7.65 -6.57 11.27
N ARG A 368 -6.66 -7.19 11.91
CA ARG A 368 -5.51 -7.80 11.24
C ARG A 368 -5.03 -9.05 11.94
N GLY A 369 -4.51 -9.98 11.14
CA GLY A 369 -3.94 -11.24 11.56
C GLY A 369 -2.43 -11.21 11.41
N TYR A 370 -1.73 -11.44 12.51
CA TYR A 370 -0.32 -11.75 12.48
C TYR A 370 -0.13 -13.23 12.14
N ILE A 371 0.20 -13.51 10.88
CA ILE A 371 0.27 -14.88 10.37
C ILE A 371 1.54 -15.59 10.85
N SER A 372 1.36 -16.74 11.50
CA SER A 372 2.42 -17.68 11.83
C SER A 372 2.86 -18.41 10.57
N LYS A 373 3.91 -17.94 9.88
CA LYS A 373 4.31 -18.50 8.58
C LYS A 373 4.63 -20.00 8.65
N GLU A 374 5.20 -20.43 9.77
CA GLU A 374 5.54 -21.83 10.03
C GLU A 374 4.30 -22.72 10.13
N SER A 375 3.17 -22.18 10.58
CA SER A 375 1.93 -22.96 10.70
C SER A 375 1.41 -23.40 9.35
N ILE A 376 1.80 -22.72 8.27
CA ILE A 376 1.39 -23.03 6.90
C ILE A 376 2.53 -23.61 6.07
N GLY A 377 3.73 -23.82 6.66
CA GLY A 377 4.88 -24.42 5.95
C GLY A 377 5.75 -23.41 5.18
N LEU A 378 5.59 -22.13 5.47
CA LEU A 378 6.45 -21.06 4.95
C LEU A 378 7.39 -20.55 6.05
N ILE A 379 8.47 -19.88 5.66
CA ILE A 379 9.39 -19.24 6.59
C ILE A 379 9.74 -17.82 6.14
N PRO A 380 9.89 -16.87 7.08
CA PRO A 380 10.33 -15.53 6.76
C PRO A 380 11.84 -15.47 6.51
N ALA A 381 12.21 -14.63 5.55
CA ALA A 381 13.59 -14.32 5.22
C ALA A 381 13.77 -12.81 5.09
N ILE A 382 14.96 -12.33 5.43
CA ILE A 382 15.28 -10.91 5.36
C ILE A 382 16.55 -10.69 4.57
N TYR A 383 16.48 -9.84 3.55
CA TYR A 383 17.64 -9.24 2.91
C TYR A 383 17.91 -7.89 3.56
N VAL A 384 19.16 -7.65 3.93
CA VAL A 384 19.64 -6.32 4.31
C VAL A 384 20.94 -6.06 3.55
N GLY A 385 20.98 -5.05 2.69
CA GLY A 385 22.18 -4.76 1.92
C GLY A 385 22.09 -3.52 1.04
N SER A 386 23.21 -3.12 0.45
CA SER A 386 23.31 -1.94 -0.43
C SER A 386 22.96 -2.23 -1.90
N ALA A 387 22.77 -3.51 -2.26
CA ALA A 387 22.41 -3.86 -3.61
C ALA A 387 20.92 -3.61 -3.84
N HIS A 388 20.64 -2.79 -4.84
CA HIS A 388 19.29 -2.55 -5.31
C HIS A 388 18.80 -3.82 -5.99
N ARG A 389 17.76 -4.46 -5.44
CA ARG A 389 17.22 -5.73 -5.95
C ARG A 389 15.80 -5.55 -6.46
N TRP A 390 15.49 -6.24 -7.55
CA TRP A 390 14.14 -6.31 -8.09
C TRP A 390 13.22 -7.12 -7.17
N PRO A 391 11.94 -6.71 -7.03
CA PRO A 391 10.93 -7.52 -6.38
C PRO A 391 10.83 -8.90 -7.02
N HIS A 392 10.53 -9.87 -6.18
CA HIS A 392 10.27 -11.23 -6.59
C HIS A 392 8.95 -11.67 -5.95
N LYS A 393 8.22 -12.63 -6.52
CA LYS A 393 6.92 -13.10 -6.01
C LYS A 393 6.90 -13.49 -4.51
N HIS A 394 8.06 -13.78 -3.93
CA HIS A 394 8.18 -14.08 -2.50
C HIS A 394 8.26 -12.83 -1.58
N LEU A 395 8.34 -11.62 -2.15
CA LEU A 395 8.52 -10.36 -1.42
C LEU A 395 7.22 -9.93 -0.73
N VAL A 396 7.26 -9.81 0.58
CA VAL A 396 6.16 -9.27 1.39
C VAL A 396 6.15 -7.74 1.34
N TRP A 397 7.32 -7.13 1.50
CA TRP A 397 7.53 -5.68 1.41
C TRP A 397 9.02 -5.35 1.30
N SER A 398 9.33 -4.17 0.79
CA SER A 398 10.66 -3.59 0.67
C SER A 398 10.70 -2.21 1.32
N ALA A 399 11.88 -1.77 1.75
CA ALA A 399 12.13 -0.42 2.23
C ALA A 399 13.52 0.07 1.79
N ARG A 400 13.62 1.36 1.44
CA ARG A 400 14.89 2.08 1.27
C ARG A 400 15.18 2.85 2.57
N LEU A 401 16.39 2.71 3.07
CA LEU A 401 16.86 3.32 4.31
C LEU A 401 17.80 4.49 4.04
N GLY A 402 17.72 5.52 4.89
CA GLY A 402 18.55 6.72 4.79
C GLY A 402 18.06 7.71 3.73
N TYR A 403 18.66 8.88 3.71
CA TYR A 403 18.36 9.95 2.76
C TYR A 403 19.15 9.77 1.45
N GLY A 404 18.65 10.32 0.34
CA GLY A 404 19.10 10.03 -1.03
C GLY A 404 20.53 10.46 -1.40
N THR A 405 21.32 10.99 -0.46
CA THR A 405 22.67 11.52 -0.70
C THR A 405 23.79 10.49 -0.51
N GLU A 406 23.50 9.28 0.00
CA GLU A 406 24.47 8.20 0.19
C GLU A 406 23.99 6.88 -0.44
N LYS A 407 24.92 5.94 -0.69
CA LYS A 407 24.62 4.56 -1.12
C LYS A 407 23.55 3.96 -0.19
N PRO A 408 22.27 3.92 -0.62
CA PRO A 408 21.21 3.60 0.31
C PRO A 408 21.25 2.12 0.67
N GLN A 409 20.79 1.80 1.88
CA GLN A 409 20.59 0.41 2.29
C GLN A 409 19.14 0.01 2.02
N TYR A 410 18.95 -1.21 1.55
CA TYR A 410 17.64 -1.77 1.26
C TYR A 410 17.36 -2.90 2.23
N ILE A 411 16.10 -2.98 2.65
CA ILE A 411 15.54 -4.12 3.36
C ILE A 411 14.46 -4.73 2.50
N GLN A 412 14.50 -6.05 2.35
CA GLN A 412 13.43 -6.81 1.72
C GLN A 412 13.03 -7.96 2.63
N ILE A 413 11.74 -8.03 2.94
CA ILE A 413 11.17 -9.16 3.67
C ILE A 413 10.53 -10.09 2.67
N MET A 414 10.94 -11.35 2.73
CA MET A 414 10.40 -12.40 1.87
C MET A 414 9.80 -13.50 2.73
N VAL A 415 8.88 -14.26 2.15
CA VAL A 415 8.32 -15.47 2.74
C VAL A 415 8.36 -16.55 1.68
N MET A 416 8.92 -17.71 2.00
CA MET A 416 9.14 -18.80 1.04
C MET A 416 9.21 -20.16 1.74
N PRO A 417 9.12 -21.28 1.00
CA PRO A 417 9.41 -22.60 1.55
C PRO A 417 10.84 -22.75 2.02
N LYS A 418 11.09 -23.68 2.95
CA LYS A 418 12.43 -23.91 3.51
C LYS A 418 13.49 -24.25 2.45
N SER A 419 13.14 -25.13 1.51
CA SER A 419 14.02 -25.52 0.39
C SER A 419 14.43 -24.31 -0.46
N ALA A 420 13.49 -23.40 -0.74
CA ALA A 420 13.75 -22.17 -1.48
C ALA A 420 14.74 -21.27 -0.74
N LEU A 421 14.54 -21.06 0.56
CA LEU A 421 15.44 -20.23 1.37
C LEU A 421 16.86 -20.81 1.46
N GLU A 422 16.99 -22.12 1.58
CA GLU A 422 18.30 -22.78 1.60
C GLU A 422 19.07 -22.54 0.29
N ARG A 423 18.39 -22.56 -0.87
CA ARG A 423 19.01 -22.21 -2.16
C ARG A 423 19.41 -20.73 -2.22
N VAL A 424 18.51 -19.84 -1.80
CA VAL A 424 18.74 -18.39 -1.82
C VAL A 424 19.90 -17.99 -0.91
N SER A 425 19.90 -18.45 0.34
CA SER A 425 20.92 -18.10 1.34
C SER A 425 22.33 -18.59 0.98
N ARG A 426 22.45 -19.68 0.21
CA ARG A 426 23.75 -20.14 -0.34
C ARG A 426 24.34 -19.18 -1.37
N ILE A 427 23.49 -18.58 -2.22
CA ILE A 427 23.93 -17.73 -3.33
C ILE A 427 23.95 -16.24 -2.95
N ILE A 428 23.04 -15.84 -2.06
CA ILE A 428 22.92 -14.48 -1.53
C ILE A 428 23.09 -14.54 -0.01
N PRO A 429 24.34 -14.50 0.50
CA PRO A 429 24.60 -14.61 1.93
C PRO A 429 23.93 -13.50 2.74
N THR A 430 23.66 -12.33 2.17
CA THR A 430 22.94 -11.24 2.84
C THR A 430 21.45 -11.52 3.07
N VAL A 431 20.90 -12.61 2.51
CA VAL A 431 19.57 -13.11 2.86
C VAL A 431 19.70 -14.04 4.06
N ARG A 432 19.07 -13.66 5.18
CA ARG A 432 19.10 -14.40 6.44
C ARG A 432 17.74 -15.01 6.74
N LEU A 433 17.78 -16.20 7.34
CA LEU A 433 16.61 -16.81 7.97
C LEU A 433 16.17 -15.98 9.18
N VAL A 434 14.89 -15.65 9.23
CA VAL A 434 14.26 -15.08 10.42
C VAL A 434 13.78 -16.23 11.30
N ILE A 435 14.36 -16.35 12.49
CA ILE A 435 14.04 -17.44 13.43
C ILE A 435 12.86 -17.11 14.35
N TRP A 436 12.53 -15.83 14.45
CA TRP A 436 11.39 -15.32 15.20
C TRP A 436 11.04 -13.92 14.70
N ASP A 437 9.77 -13.69 14.43
CA ASP A 437 9.25 -12.36 14.14
C ASP A 437 7.94 -12.10 14.87
N MET A 438 7.65 -10.81 15.07
CA MET A 438 6.41 -10.35 15.65
C MET A 438 6.10 -8.93 15.21
N ALA A 439 4.81 -8.60 15.12
CA ALA A 439 4.33 -7.23 14.97
C ALA A 439 3.43 -6.85 16.15
N SER A 440 3.47 -5.59 16.57
CA SER A 440 2.54 -5.05 17.56
C SER A 440 2.13 -3.62 17.20
N VAL A 441 0.87 -3.29 17.51
CA VAL A 441 0.34 -1.94 17.61
C VAL A 441 -0.17 -1.76 19.04
N ASN A 442 0.50 -0.90 19.80
CA ASN A 442 0.23 -0.69 21.22
C ASN A 442 -0.67 0.53 21.42
N VAL A 443 -1.97 0.34 21.19
CA VAL A 443 -2.98 1.42 21.32
C VAL A 443 -3.03 2.03 22.72
N LEU A 444 -2.68 1.25 23.76
CA LEU A 444 -2.61 1.70 25.16
C LEU A 444 -1.49 2.73 25.44
N LEU A 445 -0.61 2.99 24.47
CA LEU A 445 0.39 4.06 24.58
C LEU A 445 -0.17 5.43 24.18
N TYR A 446 -1.36 5.51 23.58
CA TYR A 446 -2.00 6.79 23.31
C TYR A 446 -2.49 7.44 24.61
N ASN A 447 -2.12 8.70 24.84
CA ASN A 447 -2.59 9.50 25.95
C ASN A 447 -3.65 10.48 25.45
N ASP A 448 -4.91 10.19 25.75
CA ASP A 448 -6.05 11.01 25.35
C ASP A 448 -5.99 12.44 25.90
N ARG A 449 -5.52 12.61 27.15
CA ARG A 449 -5.41 13.93 27.79
C ARG A 449 -4.40 14.84 27.08
N GLU A 450 -3.29 14.25 26.64
CA GLU A 450 -2.21 14.97 25.97
C GLU A 450 -2.32 14.91 24.44
N ARG A 451 -3.30 14.17 23.90
CA ARG A 451 -3.53 13.89 22.48
C ARG A 451 -2.27 13.44 21.74
N LYS A 452 -1.46 12.61 22.39
CA LYS A 452 -0.16 12.18 21.88
C LYS A 452 0.13 10.72 22.18
N TRP A 453 0.96 10.13 21.34
CA TRP A 453 1.52 8.81 21.58
C TRP A 453 2.67 8.89 22.57
N ASN A 454 2.61 8.11 23.65
CA ASN A 454 3.70 8.04 24.61
C ASN A 454 4.76 7.02 24.20
N LEU A 455 6.02 7.40 24.32
CA LEU A 455 7.18 6.53 24.16
C LEU A 455 7.85 6.30 25.52
N ARG A 456 8.07 5.04 25.91
CA ARG A 456 8.80 4.75 27.17
C ARG A 456 10.29 4.58 26.91
N THR A 457 10.95 5.64 26.44
CA THR A 457 12.39 5.66 26.07
C THR A 457 13.28 5.03 27.13
N SER A 458 13.10 5.40 28.40
CA SER A 458 13.90 4.86 29.51
C SER A 458 13.81 3.33 29.66
N LEU A 459 12.66 2.71 29.35
CA LEU A 459 12.50 1.26 29.38
C LEU A 459 13.14 0.58 28.17
N ILE A 460 13.16 1.26 27.01
CA ILE A 460 13.88 0.80 25.83
C ILE A 460 15.39 0.82 26.09
N ILE A 461 15.92 1.92 26.62
CA ILE A 461 17.35 2.02 26.96
C ILE A 461 17.77 0.96 27.97
N LYS A 462 17.06 0.86 29.11
CA LYS A 462 17.32 -0.15 30.15
C LYS A 462 17.18 -1.60 29.66
N SER A 463 16.57 -1.83 28.50
CA SER A 463 16.44 -3.19 27.95
C SER A 463 17.74 -3.73 27.38
N LEU A 464 18.69 -2.86 27.00
CA LEU A 464 19.99 -3.24 26.44
C LEU A 464 20.85 -4.00 27.46
N GLU A 465 20.70 -3.71 28.76
CA GLU A 465 21.40 -4.39 29.86
C GLU A 465 20.70 -5.67 30.33
N ARG A 466 19.45 -5.88 29.90
CA ARG A 466 18.60 -6.99 30.35
C ARG A 466 18.75 -8.19 29.43
N LYS A 467 18.46 -9.37 30.00
CA LYS A 467 18.58 -10.66 29.33
C LYS A 467 17.21 -11.30 29.15
N ARG A 468 16.92 -11.75 27.93
CA ARG A 468 15.71 -12.51 27.58
C ARG A 468 16.02 -13.57 26.55
N SER A 469 15.32 -14.69 26.57
CA SER A 469 15.45 -15.70 25.51
C SER A 469 14.33 -15.59 24.47
N VAL A 470 14.57 -16.12 23.27
CA VAL A 470 13.53 -16.25 22.22
C VAL A 470 12.32 -17.00 22.76
N LYS A 471 12.52 -18.07 23.54
CA LYS A 471 11.44 -18.83 24.18
C LYS A 471 10.55 -17.94 25.06
N GLN A 472 11.12 -16.98 25.78
CA GLN A 472 10.34 -16.02 26.57
C GLN A 472 9.54 -15.08 25.67
N LEU A 473 10.10 -14.64 24.53
CA LEU A 473 9.35 -13.83 23.55
C LEU A 473 8.18 -14.61 22.97
N THR A 474 8.40 -15.86 22.55
CA THR A 474 7.36 -16.75 22.01
C THR A 474 6.25 -17.02 23.03
N ASN A 475 6.59 -17.10 24.31
CA ASN A 475 5.59 -17.28 25.36
C ASN A 475 4.77 -16.00 25.62
N GLU A 476 5.38 -14.82 25.46
CA GLU A 476 4.76 -13.54 25.80
C GLU A 476 3.92 -12.96 24.65
N PHE A 477 4.43 -13.01 23.42
CA PHE A 477 3.73 -12.47 22.25
C PHE A 477 3.07 -13.56 21.40
N GLY A 478 3.24 -14.82 21.76
CA GLY A 478 2.80 -15.95 20.97
C GLY A 478 3.80 -16.35 19.90
N GLY A 479 3.36 -17.31 19.08
CA GLY A 479 4.14 -17.93 18.01
C GLY A 479 3.66 -19.36 17.77
N TRP A 480 4.04 -19.92 16.63
CA TRP A 480 3.63 -21.27 16.29
C TRP A 480 4.24 -22.30 17.25
N LYS A 481 3.37 -22.98 18.00
CA LYS A 481 3.75 -24.08 18.93
C LYS A 481 3.42 -25.46 18.38
N GLY A 482 2.71 -25.53 17.25
CA GLY A 482 2.29 -26.79 16.65
C GLY A 482 3.44 -27.52 15.96
N LYS A 483 3.27 -28.84 15.79
CA LYS A 483 4.27 -29.69 15.11
C LYS A 483 4.00 -29.92 13.63
N LYS A 484 2.77 -29.69 13.15
CA LYS A 484 2.34 -30.03 11.79
C LYS A 484 1.76 -28.80 11.08
N THR A 485 2.18 -28.58 9.84
CA THR A 485 1.64 -27.52 8.98
C THR A 485 0.17 -27.77 8.65
N TYR A 486 -0.60 -26.70 8.54
CA TYR A 486 -1.98 -26.71 8.09
C TYR A 486 -2.03 -26.39 6.58
N PRO A 487 -2.44 -27.33 5.71
CA PRO A 487 -2.62 -27.05 4.30
C PRO A 487 -3.82 -26.12 4.11
N LEU A 488 -3.69 -25.13 3.25
CA LEU A 488 -4.75 -24.16 2.97
C LEU A 488 -5.36 -24.42 1.59
N SER A 489 -6.68 -24.24 1.50
CA SER A 489 -7.37 -24.15 0.22
C SER A 489 -7.14 -22.78 -0.45
N GLN A 490 -7.36 -22.69 -1.76
CA GLN A 490 -7.32 -21.41 -2.51
C GLN A 490 -8.23 -20.33 -1.88
N LYS A 491 -9.40 -20.75 -1.40
CA LYS A 491 -10.37 -19.88 -0.71
C LYS A 491 -9.81 -19.33 0.60
N GLN A 492 -9.21 -20.19 1.43
CA GLN A 492 -8.59 -19.79 2.69
C GLN A 492 -7.39 -18.88 2.47
N VAL A 493 -6.62 -19.13 1.42
CA VAL A 493 -5.47 -18.31 1.04
C VAL A 493 -5.88 -16.88 0.68
N LYS A 494 -6.98 -16.69 -0.06
CA LYS A 494 -7.53 -15.34 -0.31
C LYS A 494 -7.95 -14.62 0.98
N VAL A 495 -8.59 -15.34 1.91
CA VAL A 495 -8.95 -14.78 3.24
C VAL A 495 -7.70 -14.47 4.07
N LEU A 496 -6.64 -15.28 3.92
CA LEU A 496 -5.36 -15.08 4.60
C LEU A 496 -4.64 -13.83 4.08
N ASP A 497 -4.69 -13.57 2.77
CA ASP A 497 -4.15 -12.37 2.15
C ASP A 497 -4.81 -11.11 2.73
N LEU A 498 -6.15 -11.07 2.68
CA LEU A 498 -7.00 -10.03 3.27
C LEU A 498 -6.61 -9.68 4.72
N ILE A 499 -6.61 -10.68 5.60
CA ILE A 499 -6.37 -10.45 7.03
C ILE A 499 -4.91 -10.11 7.34
N SER A 500 -3.96 -10.49 6.48
CA SER A 500 -2.53 -10.24 6.71
C SER A 500 -2.13 -8.78 6.53
N TRP A 501 -2.77 -8.10 5.58
CA TRP A 501 -2.65 -6.67 5.36
C TRP A 501 -3.48 -5.90 6.39
N GLY A 502 -4.77 -6.24 6.51
CA GLY A 502 -5.74 -5.66 7.45
C GLY A 502 -7.09 -5.41 6.77
N MET A 503 -8.19 -5.47 7.51
CA MET A 503 -9.51 -5.15 6.97
C MET A 503 -10.19 -4.09 7.83
N THR A 504 -10.63 -2.99 7.23
CA THR A 504 -11.42 -1.99 7.95
C THR A 504 -12.79 -2.59 8.23
N LEU A 505 -13.26 -2.51 9.48
CA LEU A 505 -14.54 -3.12 9.85
C LEU A 505 -15.72 -2.49 9.11
N GLY A 506 -15.67 -1.20 8.80
CA GLY A 506 -16.73 -0.54 8.03
C GLY A 506 -16.82 -1.00 6.56
N ASP A 507 -15.68 -1.29 5.92
CA ASP A 507 -15.65 -1.83 4.55
C ASP A 507 -16.03 -3.32 4.51
N LEU A 508 -15.75 -4.06 5.58
CA LEU A 508 -16.29 -5.41 5.79
C LEU A 508 -17.81 -5.35 5.88
N GLU A 509 -18.37 -4.53 6.77
CA GLU A 509 -19.83 -4.43 6.96
C GLU A 509 -20.58 -4.03 5.68
N THR A 510 -19.94 -3.27 4.77
CA THR A 510 -20.50 -2.83 3.47
C THR A 510 -20.14 -3.74 2.29
N GLU A 511 -19.68 -4.96 2.55
CA GLU A 511 -19.38 -5.99 1.53
C GLU A 511 -18.33 -5.57 0.48
N ARG A 512 -17.51 -4.55 0.73
CA ARG A 512 -16.50 -4.09 -0.26
C ARG A 512 -15.43 -5.13 -0.52
N TYR A 513 -14.90 -5.74 0.54
CA TYR A 513 -13.96 -6.85 0.41
C TYR A 513 -14.61 -8.04 -0.33
N ALA A 514 -15.89 -8.30 -0.05
CA ALA A 514 -16.60 -9.40 -0.68
C ALA A 514 -16.74 -9.22 -2.18
N ARG A 515 -17.08 -8.00 -2.63
CA ARG A 515 -17.20 -7.65 -4.05
C ARG A 515 -15.86 -7.70 -4.78
N TYR A 516 -14.79 -7.22 -4.16
CA TYR A 516 -13.46 -7.25 -4.76
C TYR A 516 -12.89 -8.66 -4.90
N TYR A 517 -12.94 -9.47 -3.84
CA TYR A 517 -12.32 -10.81 -3.83
C TYR A 517 -13.23 -11.93 -4.37
N GLY A 518 -14.53 -11.63 -4.58
CA GLY A 518 -15.54 -12.61 -4.97
C GLY A 518 -15.82 -13.64 -3.86
N ILE A 519 -15.77 -13.21 -2.61
CA ILE A 519 -15.97 -14.07 -1.42
C ILE A 519 -16.93 -13.37 -0.46
N ASP A 520 -18.09 -13.97 -0.19
CA ASP A 520 -19.08 -13.38 0.71
C ASP A 520 -18.55 -13.20 2.15
N ASN A 521 -19.10 -12.21 2.88
CA ASN A 521 -18.65 -11.86 4.23
C ASN A 521 -18.85 -12.99 5.26
N LEU A 522 -19.92 -13.77 5.12
CA LEU A 522 -20.19 -14.89 6.02
C LEU A 522 -19.09 -15.93 5.90
N THR A 523 -18.73 -16.27 4.67
CA THR A 523 -17.57 -17.09 4.34
C THR A 523 -16.29 -16.51 4.93
N ILE A 524 -16.01 -15.21 4.73
CA ILE A 524 -14.78 -14.57 5.26
C ILE A 524 -14.71 -14.81 6.76
N LYS A 525 -15.78 -14.51 7.50
CA LYS A 525 -15.88 -14.72 8.95
C LYS A 525 -15.64 -16.18 9.35
N GLN A 526 -16.28 -17.13 8.66
CA GLN A 526 -16.14 -18.56 8.93
C GLN A 526 -14.70 -19.06 8.75
N GLU A 527 -14.04 -18.68 7.65
CA GLU A 527 -12.65 -19.08 7.40
C GLU A 527 -11.68 -18.41 8.37
N LEU A 528 -11.92 -17.15 8.74
CA LEU A 528 -11.14 -16.48 9.79
C LEU A 528 -11.27 -17.21 11.13
N ASP A 529 -12.49 -17.57 11.54
CA ASP A 529 -12.73 -18.30 12.79
C ASP A 529 -12.06 -19.67 12.78
N ASN A 530 -12.13 -20.38 11.66
CA ASN A 530 -11.48 -21.67 11.50
C ASN A 530 -9.95 -21.53 11.58
N MET A 531 -9.34 -20.66 10.78
CA MET A 531 -7.89 -20.44 10.77
C MET A 531 -7.35 -19.94 12.12
N HIS A 532 -8.12 -19.10 12.83
CA HIS A 532 -7.76 -18.64 14.17
C HIS A 532 -7.76 -19.77 15.19
N LYS A 533 -8.79 -20.65 15.17
CA LYS A 533 -8.84 -21.85 16.03
C LYS A 533 -7.68 -22.82 15.76
N GLN A 534 -7.21 -22.89 14.51
CA GLN A 534 -6.03 -23.68 14.14
C GLN A 534 -4.70 -23.01 14.53
N GLY A 535 -4.73 -21.78 15.07
CA GLY A 535 -3.52 -21.05 15.47
C GLY A 535 -2.70 -20.51 14.31
N ILE A 536 -3.30 -20.33 13.13
CA ILE A 536 -2.60 -19.82 11.94
C ILE A 536 -2.22 -18.36 12.10
N PHE A 537 -3.00 -17.58 12.84
CA PHE A 537 -2.67 -16.20 13.13
C PHE A 537 -3.13 -15.74 14.52
N ALA A 538 -2.42 -14.76 15.04
CA ALA A 538 -2.86 -13.98 16.20
C ALA A 538 -3.65 -12.75 15.73
N LEU A 539 -4.79 -12.50 16.36
CA LEU A 539 -5.68 -11.39 15.99
C LEU A 539 -5.28 -10.10 16.69
N GLN A 540 -5.35 -8.98 15.97
CA GLN A 540 -5.17 -7.64 16.51
C GLN A 540 -6.16 -6.66 15.87
N TYR A 541 -6.86 -5.91 16.71
CA TYR A 541 -7.61 -4.72 16.30
C TYR A 541 -6.76 -3.48 16.52
N PHE A 542 -6.83 -2.50 15.62
CA PHE A 542 -6.09 -1.25 15.73
C PHE A 542 -6.74 -0.16 14.86
N LEU A 543 -6.33 1.08 15.09
CA LEU A 543 -6.48 2.20 14.15
C LEU A 543 -5.10 2.56 13.62
N ILE A 544 -5.00 3.17 12.45
CA ILE A 544 -3.70 3.57 11.87
C ILE A 544 -3.10 4.69 12.73
N PRO A 545 -1.99 4.45 13.45
CA PRO A 545 -1.41 5.47 14.31
C PRO A 545 -0.84 6.63 13.48
N GLU A 546 -1.34 7.84 13.72
CA GLU A 546 -0.88 9.08 13.12
C GLU A 546 0.19 9.81 13.96
N LYS A 547 0.82 10.86 13.40
CA LYS A 547 1.84 11.70 14.05
C LYS A 547 3.07 10.91 14.52
N LEU A 548 3.49 9.90 13.74
CA LEU A 548 4.65 9.07 14.03
C LEU A 548 5.66 9.07 12.87
N ARG A 549 6.95 9.00 13.23
CA ARG A 549 8.06 8.79 12.29
C ARG A 549 8.47 7.33 12.25
N SER A 550 8.64 6.81 11.03
CA SER A 550 9.16 5.46 10.79
C SER A 550 10.69 5.44 10.87
N LEU A 551 11.22 4.49 11.64
CA LEU A 551 12.65 4.19 11.71
C LEU A 551 12.90 2.70 11.56
N CYS A 552 14.08 2.37 11.07
CA CYS A 552 14.62 1.03 11.04
C CYS A 552 15.88 0.95 11.90
N ILE A 553 15.94 -0.07 12.76
CA ILE A 553 17.09 -0.38 13.61
C ILE A 553 17.61 -1.75 13.18
N ILE A 554 18.89 -1.81 12.84
CA ILE A 554 19.62 -3.04 12.61
C ILE A 554 20.59 -3.18 13.77
N ALA A 555 20.44 -4.24 14.56
CA ALA A 555 21.26 -4.46 15.74
C ALA A 555 21.93 -5.84 15.72
N LYS A 556 23.15 -5.91 16.23
CA LYS A 556 23.93 -7.13 16.39
C LYS A 556 24.61 -7.14 17.75
N GLY A 557 24.51 -8.25 18.48
CA GLY A 557 25.05 -8.38 19.83
C GLY A 557 24.76 -9.76 20.43
N GLN A 558 24.84 -9.84 21.75
CA GLN A 558 24.50 -11.07 22.48
C GLN A 558 22.99 -11.39 22.34
N SER A 559 22.68 -12.68 22.11
CA SER A 559 21.31 -13.14 21.83
C SER A 559 20.31 -12.70 22.90
N GLU A 560 20.73 -12.73 24.17
CA GLU A 560 19.86 -12.38 25.29
C GLU A 560 19.47 -10.89 25.32
N ASN A 561 20.41 -10.02 24.95
CA ASN A 561 20.22 -8.57 24.93
C ASN A 561 19.41 -8.14 23.70
N ILE A 562 19.65 -8.76 22.53
CA ILE A 562 18.86 -8.55 21.32
C ILE A 562 17.39 -8.92 21.54
N CYS A 563 17.12 -10.05 22.18
CA CYS A 563 15.76 -10.46 22.54
C CYS A 563 15.10 -9.48 23.53
N SER A 564 15.87 -8.98 24.51
CA SER A 564 15.39 -8.01 25.48
C SER A 564 15.03 -6.66 24.84
N MET A 565 15.89 -6.16 23.95
CA MET A 565 15.64 -4.95 23.16
C MET A 565 14.40 -5.12 22.26
N SER A 566 14.34 -6.22 21.53
CA SER A 566 13.19 -6.60 20.68
C SER A 566 11.86 -6.53 21.43
N ARG A 567 11.81 -7.12 22.64
CA ARG A 567 10.65 -7.06 23.52
C ARG A 567 10.29 -5.63 23.91
N ALA A 568 11.29 -4.82 24.28
CA ALA A 568 11.05 -3.46 24.72
C ALA A 568 10.42 -2.63 23.60
N PHE A 569 10.92 -2.73 22.37
CA PHE A 569 10.30 -2.08 21.22
C PHE A 569 8.86 -2.54 21.01
N LEU A 570 8.60 -3.85 21.04
CA LEU A 570 7.25 -4.39 20.89
C LEU A 570 6.25 -3.93 21.96
N LYS A 571 6.71 -3.49 23.14
CA LYS A 571 5.84 -3.04 24.25
C LYS A 571 5.77 -1.54 24.44
N HIS A 572 6.80 -0.82 24.01
CA HIS A 572 7.03 0.56 24.44
C HIS A 572 7.10 1.54 23.29
N THR A 573 6.72 1.11 22.08
CA THR A 573 6.53 1.96 20.91
C THR A 573 5.11 1.79 20.35
N PRO A 574 4.50 2.83 19.76
CA PRO A 574 3.14 2.76 19.21
C PRO A 574 2.94 1.65 18.19
N SER A 575 3.91 1.42 17.31
CA SER A 575 3.84 0.35 16.33
C SER A 575 5.24 -0.17 15.99
N THR A 576 5.42 -1.49 16.04
CA THR A 576 6.71 -2.13 15.78
C THR A 576 6.56 -3.46 15.08
N GLN A 577 7.52 -3.78 14.21
CA GLN A 577 7.79 -5.12 13.72
C GLN A 577 9.24 -5.50 14.06
N VAL A 578 9.43 -6.68 14.64
CA VAL A 578 10.75 -7.23 14.97
C VAL A 578 10.98 -8.49 14.15
N ARG A 579 12.20 -8.65 13.65
CA ARG A 579 12.70 -9.89 13.04
C ARG A 579 14.06 -10.22 13.63
N ILE A 580 14.18 -11.41 14.20
CA ILE A 580 15.42 -11.91 14.82
C ILE A 580 16.05 -12.94 13.88
N THR A 581 17.35 -12.82 13.64
CA THR A 581 18.15 -13.68 12.74
C THR A 581 19.37 -14.24 13.46
N ASP A 582 20.14 -15.08 12.75
CA ASP A 582 21.48 -15.51 13.17
C ASP A 582 21.54 -16.09 14.59
N GLY A 583 20.62 -17.02 14.89
CA GLY A 583 20.54 -17.68 16.19
C GLY A 583 20.16 -16.76 17.36
N GLY A 584 19.63 -15.57 17.07
CA GLY A 584 19.24 -14.58 18.07
C GLY A 584 20.23 -13.42 18.21
N THR A 585 21.39 -13.48 17.56
CA THR A 585 22.46 -12.48 17.73
C THR A 585 22.27 -11.22 16.89
N SER A 586 21.31 -11.22 15.97
CA SER A 586 21.01 -10.06 15.13
C SER A 586 19.50 -9.84 15.04
N CYS A 587 19.08 -8.59 14.90
CA CYS A 587 17.69 -8.27 14.63
C CYS A 587 17.52 -7.05 13.73
N VAL A 588 16.38 -7.00 13.06
CA VAL A 588 15.86 -5.82 12.39
C VAL A 588 14.55 -5.43 13.04
N ILE A 589 14.48 -4.19 13.51
CA ILE A 589 13.30 -3.59 14.12
C ILE A 589 12.84 -2.46 13.22
N VAL A 590 11.60 -2.51 12.73
CA VAL A 590 10.94 -1.40 12.06
C VAL A 590 9.91 -0.85 13.02
N SER A 591 10.08 0.38 13.45
CA SER A 591 9.24 1.00 14.48
C SER A 591 8.73 2.36 14.03
N ARG A 592 7.54 2.73 14.49
CA ARG A 592 7.00 4.07 14.39
C ARG A 592 6.98 4.69 15.77
N VAL A 593 7.61 5.85 15.91
CA VAL A 593 7.77 6.57 17.19
C VAL A 593 7.25 8.00 17.06
N PRO A 594 6.81 8.63 18.17
CA PRO A 594 6.35 10.03 18.15
C PRO A 594 7.42 10.96 17.59
N GLU A 595 7.01 11.96 16.80
CA GLU A 595 7.96 12.84 16.09
C GLU A 595 8.84 13.66 17.05
N ASP A 596 8.25 14.13 18.13
CA ASP A 596 8.87 14.92 19.20
C ASP A 596 9.90 14.11 20.02
N GLU A 597 9.70 12.80 20.13
CA GLU A 597 10.60 11.89 20.86
C GLU A 597 11.67 11.23 19.96
N TYR A 598 11.58 11.40 18.64
CA TYR A 598 12.42 10.70 17.66
C TYR A 598 13.93 10.89 17.90
N TYR A 599 14.38 12.15 17.96
CA TYR A 599 15.80 12.47 18.13
C TYR A 599 16.32 12.09 19.52
N ASN A 600 15.49 12.27 20.55
CA ASN A 600 15.80 11.89 21.93
C ASN A 600 16.03 10.39 22.06
N LEU A 601 15.15 9.57 21.46
CA LEU A 601 15.30 8.11 21.43
C LEU A 601 16.59 7.70 20.72
N ILE A 602 16.81 8.21 19.50
CA ILE A 602 17.94 7.79 18.66
C ILE A 602 19.28 8.07 19.33
N THR A 603 19.45 9.29 19.84
CA THR A 603 20.70 9.71 20.50
C THR A 603 21.01 8.82 21.70
N LYS A 604 20.05 8.69 22.62
CA LYS A 604 20.22 7.87 23.84
C LYS A 604 20.40 6.38 23.55
N LEU A 605 19.75 5.88 22.51
CA LEU A 605 19.82 4.46 22.16
C LEU A 605 21.18 4.08 21.58
N ILE A 606 21.78 4.95 20.77
CA ILE A 606 23.12 4.74 20.23
C ILE A 606 24.16 4.74 21.36
N ASP A 607 24.11 5.73 22.25
CA ASP A 607 25.05 5.85 23.37
C ASP A 607 25.00 4.60 24.26
N ALA A 608 23.80 4.20 24.69
CA ALA A 608 23.64 3.03 25.54
C ALA A 608 23.96 1.69 24.83
N ALA A 609 23.78 1.61 23.52
CA ALA A 609 24.15 0.42 22.75
C ALA A 609 25.67 0.26 22.67
N ASN A 610 26.41 1.36 22.53
CA ASN A 610 27.87 1.35 22.53
C ASN A 610 28.41 0.85 23.88
N ASP A 611 27.85 1.34 25.00
CA ASP A 611 28.25 0.94 26.36
C ASP A 611 27.99 -0.56 26.65
N THR A 612 27.00 -1.15 25.99
CA THR A 612 26.59 -2.55 26.19
C THR A 612 27.15 -3.51 25.13
N GLY A 613 28.02 -3.02 24.24
CA GLY A 613 28.65 -3.83 23.18
C GLY A 613 27.68 -4.30 22.10
N ILE A 614 26.57 -3.59 21.90
CA ILE A 614 25.58 -3.86 20.85
C ILE A 614 25.89 -2.94 19.66
N SER A 615 26.27 -3.52 18.53
CA SER A 615 26.42 -2.79 17.28
C SER A 615 25.04 -2.40 16.77
N LEU A 616 24.76 -1.10 16.69
CA LEU A 616 23.44 -0.59 16.37
C LEU A 616 23.50 0.45 15.23
N LYS A 617 22.69 0.24 14.19
CA LYS A 617 22.48 1.18 13.09
C LYS A 617 21.02 1.59 13.07
N ILE A 618 20.75 2.89 13.13
CA ILE A 618 19.40 3.45 12.98
C ILE A 618 19.36 4.25 11.69
N ALA A 619 18.30 4.05 10.90
CA ALA A 619 18.06 4.84 9.70
C ALA A 619 16.56 5.16 9.54
N PRO A 620 16.20 6.35 9.04
CA PRO A 620 14.84 6.62 8.60
C PRO A 620 14.49 5.77 7.37
N ILE A 621 13.20 5.51 7.17
CA ILE A 621 12.68 4.88 5.95
C ILE A 621 12.34 5.99 4.96
N SER A 622 13.04 6.03 3.82
CA SER A 622 12.84 7.05 2.78
C SER A 622 11.98 6.60 1.60
N ALA A 623 11.73 5.29 1.48
CA ALA A 623 10.74 4.73 0.56
C ALA A 623 10.25 3.37 1.07
N TYR A 624 8.99 3.03 0.82
CA TYR A 624 8.35 1.78 1.22
C TYR A 624 7.46 1.25 0.09
N ALA A 625 7.42 -0.07 -0.10
CA ALA A 625 6.41 -0.73 -0.93
C ALA A 625 6.04 -2.08 -0.31
N GLY A 626 4.73 -2.35 -0.24
CA GLY A 626 4.17 -3.60 0.28
C GLY A 626 3.46 -4.39 -0.81
N TYR A 627 3.44 -5.72 -0.65
CA TYR A 627 2.82 -6.68 -1.58
C TYR A 627 2.22 -7.86 -0.81
N ARG A 628 1.38 -7.57 0.18
CA ARG A 628 0.72 -8.54 1.06
C ARG A 628 -0.65 -8.96 0.58
N ASN A 629 -1.36 -8.10 -0.16
CA ASN A 629 -2.76 -8.34 -0.56
C ASN A 629 -2.97 -9.53 -1.51
N ASN A 630 -1.92 -10.06 -2.14
CA ASN A 630 -1.99 -11.28 -2.95
C ASN A 630 -0.83 -12.24 -2.67
N LEU A 631 -0.13 -12.08 -1.54
CA LEU A 631 1.12 -12.79 -1.23
C LEU A 631 0.95 -14.31 -1.21
N TYR A 632 -0.06 -14.81 -0.51
CA TYR A 632 -0.26 -16.23 -0.38
C TYR A 632 -0.96 -16.78 -1.62
N SER A 633 -1.92 -16.07 -2.20
CA SER A 633 -2.58 -16.47 -3.44
C SER A 633 -1.60 -16.65 -4.58
N ARG A 634 -0.64 -15.73 -4.75
CA ARG A 634 0.37 -15.86 -5.81
C ARG A 634 1.45 -16.90 -5.54
N LEU A 635 1.58 -17.39 -4.30
CA LEU A 635 2.54 -18.43 -3.93
C LEU A 635 1.91 -19.82 -3.86
N LEU A 636 0.58 -19.95 -3.81
CA LEU A 636 -0.08 -21.25 -3.75
C LEU A 636 -0.27 -21.81 -5.16
N LYS A 637 0.36 -22.95 -5.46
CA LYS A 637 0.18 -23.66 -6.73
C LYS A 637 -1.15 -24.42 -6.76
N ASP A 638 -1.57 -24.82 -7.95
CA ASP A 638 -2.80 -25.60 -8.16
C ASP A 638 -2.80 -26.96 -7.44
N ASP A 639 -1.62 -27.55 -7.24
CA ASP A 639 -1.44 -28.79 -6.47
C ASP A 639 -1.49 -28.62 -4.95
N GLY A 640 -1.69 -27.38 -4.47
CA GLY A 640 -1.73 -27.02 -3.06
C GLY A 640 -0.36 -26.89 -2.39
N SER A 641 0.73 -27.03 -3.15
CA SER A 641 2.09 -26.77 -2.66
C SER A 641 2.45 -25.29 -2.77
N TRP A 642 3.42 -24.87 -1.96
CA TRP A 642 3.97 -23.52 -2.04
C TRP A 642 5.02 -23.42 -3.15
N ASP A 643 4.97 -22.31 -3.87
CA ASP A 643 5.96 -21.95 -4.87
C ASP A 643 7.34 -21.82 -4.25
N ASP A 644 8.27 -22.61 -4.77
CA ASP A 644 9.65 -22.67 -4.34
C ASP A 644 10.60 -22.11 -5.41
N ASP A 645 10.10 -21.74 -6.59
CA ASP A 645 10.92 -21.23 -7.68
C ASP A 645 11.45 -19.84 -7.34
N VAL A 646 12.77 -19.79 -7.18
CA VAL A 646 13.57 -18.60 -6.85
C VAL A 646 14.55 -18.25 -7.96
N SER A 647 14.41 -18.85 -9.14
CA SER A 647 15.31 -18.62 -10.29
C SER A 647 15.43 -17.14 -10.65
N GLY A 648 14.31 -16.41 -10.64
CA GLY A 648 14.27 -14.96 -10.83
C GLY A 648 15.12 -14.21 -9.80
N LEU A 649 14.96 -14.52 -8.51
CA LEU A 649 15.76 -13.91 -7.45
C LEU A 649 17.27 -14.22 -7.58
N LEU A 650 17.61 -15.47 -7.91
CA LEU A 650 19.00 -15.91 -8.07
C LEU A 650 19.68 -15.29 -9.30
N SER A 651 18.92 -15.04 -10.37
CA SER A 651 19.42 -14.42 -11.61
C SER A 651 19.86 -12.97 -11.44
N GLN A 652 19.48 -12.31 -10.33
CA GLN A 652 19.90 -10.95 -10.00
C GLN A 652 21.32 -10.90 -9.42
N VAL A 653 21.95 -12.04 -9.14
CA VAL A 653 23.31 -12.10 -8.58
C VAL A 653 24.32 -12.09 -9.71
N ARG A 654 25.19 -11.08 -9.74
CA ARG A 654 26.41 -11.13 -10.53
C ARG A 654 27.36 -12.13 -9.87
N LEU A 655 27.43 -13.35 -10.39
CA LEU A 655 28.51 -14.25 -10.05
C LEU A 655 29.81 -13.64 -10.60
N PRO A 656 30.92 -13.60 -9.84
CA PRO A 656 32.22 -13.25 -10.41
C PRO A 656 32.47 -14.17 -11.60
N SER A 657 32.88 -13.60 -12.73
CA SER A 657 33.21 -14.36 -13.93
C SER A 657 34.29 -15.38 -13.59
N LYS A 658 34.11 -16.62 -14.02
CA LYS A 658 35.09 -17.73 -13.92
C LYS A 658 36.33 -17.51 -14.82
N SER A 659 36.85 -16.28 -14.88
CA SER A 659 37.94 -15.89 -15.78
C SER A 659 38.97 -15.01 -15.08
N THR A 660 39.34 -15.39 -13.85
CA THR A 660 40.57 -14.95 -13.16
C THR A 660 40.99 -16.07 -12.20
N GLU A 661 41.24 -17.24 -12.78
CA GLU A 661 42.21 -18.20 -12.28
C GLU A 661 43.08 -18.56 -13.48
N GLU A 662 44.06 -17.70 -13.76
CA GLU A 662 45.36 -18.08 -14.31
C GLU A 662 46.44 -17.33 -13.52
#